data_AF-A0A2N2Z8Y1-F1
#
_entry.id   AF-A0A2N2Z8Y1-F1
#
_cell.length_a   1.000
_cell.length_b   1.000
_cell.length_c   1.000
_cell.angle_alpha   90.00
_cell.angle_beta   90.00
_cell.angle_gamma   90.00
#
_symmetry.space_group_name_H-M   'P 1'
#
loop_
_entity.id
_entity.type
_entity.pdbx_description
1 polymer ?
#
loop_
_entity_poly.entity_id
_entity_poly.type
_entity_poly.pdbx_seq_one_letter_code
_entity_poly.pdbx_strand_id
1 'polypeptide(L)'
;MIQFFGNKSSKIYAVSTSKELSQPNIQKLNWLFGNQKKLSEASIDAFFIGPRTAMVTPWSTNAVEITQNMGIEGIIRIEEFNASTKDALFDPMIFQKYPQLNQDIFTIHIEPAPILEIEDIAAYNAQEGLSLNEEEIDYLNEMSHRIGRKLTDSEVFGFSQVNSEHCRHKIFNGTFIVDGEEMPSSLFKLIRKTSEINPNGIVSAYKDNVAFVEGPVVEQFAPITPDKPDFYQKTNFKSVISLKAETHNFPTTVEPFNGAATGSGGEIRDRLAGGKGSLPLAGTAVYMTSYSRLTQDRHFESPQDRPWENGMEARKWLYQTPLDILIKASNGASDFGNKFGQPLITGSVLTFEHQESSRKLGYDKVIMQAGGIGYGKADQALKDKPKSGDKIVILGGDNYRIGMGGAAVSSADTGEFASGIELNAVQRSNPEMQKRAANAIRGMVESDSNPIVSIHDHGAGGHLNCLSELVEETGGLIDLDKLPIGDPTLSAKEIIGNESQERMGLIISKENAGILKRVAERERAPYYEVGEVTNNDRFTFESKSTGKKPMDLALTDMFGSSPKTIMNDVSVAINYSEITYNQEDIHIYLKQILRLEAVACKDWLTNKVDRCVGGKVAKQQCAGPLQLPLNNCGVMALDYNGKEGIATAIGHAPISALIDPVAGSKNAIAEALTNIVWAPFQNDLASLSLSANWMWPCKNEGEDARLYKAVKAVSDFSIELGINVPTGKDSLSMKQKYPDGEVISPGTVVISAAGHCNDISKVVEPLIKETVNNKLYYINLSNDTYKLGGSSFAQTQNKIGKETPTVKDANKFKIAFNTI
;
A
#
# COMPACT_ATOMS: atom_id res chain seq x y z
N MET A 1 -21.64 31.69 -0.21
CA MET A 1 -21.01 32.81 -0.95
C MET A 1 -19.52 32.51 -1.05
N ILE A 2 -18.87 32.88 -2.16
CA ILE A 2 -17.44 32.64 -2.37
C ILE A 2 -16.68 33.97 -2.27
N GLN A 3 -15.62 33.98 -1.47
CA GLN A 3 -14.73 35.10 -1.24
C GLN A 3 -13.35 34.77 -1.80
N PHE A 4 -12.75 35.68 -2.56
CA PHE A 4 -11.43 35.48 -3.15
C PHE A 4 -10.34 36.21 -2.36
N PHE A 5 -9.20 35.55 -2.16
CA PHE A 5 -8.00 36.12 -1.55
C PHE A 5 -6.80 35.83 -2.45
N GLY A 6 -5.79 36.71 -2.50
CA GLY A 6 -4.58 36.47 -3.28
C GLY A 6 -4.34 37.46 -4.41
N ASN A 7 -3.64 37.00 -5.44
CA ASN A 7 -3.25 37.79 -6.59
C ASN A 7 -3.63 37.05 -7.88
N LYS A 8 -4.37 37.75 -8.75
CA LYS A 8 -4.88 37.23 -10.03
C LYS A 8 -3.78 36.74 -10.97
N SER A 9 -2.55 37.23 -10.84
CA SER A 9 -1.42 36.83 -11.69
C SER A 9 -0.58 35.68 -11.14
N SER A 10 -0.88 35.17 -9.94
CA SER A 10 -0.11 34.07 -9.35
C SER A 10 -0.99 33.00 -8.71
N LYS A 11 -1.67 33.31 -7.60
CA LYS A 11 -2.47 32.35 -6.85
C LYS A 11 -3.68 33.04 -6.23
N ILE A 12 -4.83 32.39 -6.35
CA ILE A 12 -6.10 32.76 -5.71
C ILE A 12 -6.53 31.65 -4.75
N TYR A 13 -6.94 32.04 -3.56
CA TYR A 13 -7.68 31.20 -2.63
C TYR A 13 -9.17 31.53 -2.76
N ALA A 14 -9.98 30.53 -3.05
CA ALA A 14 -11.43 30.68 -3.07
C ALA A 14 -12.02 30.08 -1.78
N VAL A 15 -12.69 30.94 -1.00
CA VAL A 15 -13.22 30.62 0.32
C VAL A 15 -14.75 30.60 0.26
N SER A 16 -15.34 29.42 0.34
CA SER A 16 -16.79 29.24 0.43
C SER A 16 -17.25 29.41 1.87
N THR A 17 -18.26 30.25 2.07
CA THR A 17 -18.82 30.55 3.40
C THR A 17 -20.34 30.47 3.42
N SER A 18 -20.89 30.00 4.55
CA SER A 18 -22.33 30.01 4.85
C SER A 18 -22.83 31.36 5.37
N LYS A 19 -21.92 32.21 5.85
CA LYS A 19 -22.20 33.55 6.42
C LYS A 19 -21.23 34.58 5.86
N GLU A 20 -21.57 35.86 5.99
CA GLU A 20 -20.65 36.95 5.67
C GLU A 20 -19.48 37.01 6.66
N LEU A 21 -18.28 37.29 6.18
CA LEU A 21 -17.08 37.36 7.01
C LEU A 21 -16.95 38.72 7.68
N SER A 22 -16.82 38.74 9.01
CA SER A 22 -16.51 39.95 9.76
C SER A 22 -15.11 40.49 9.42
N GLN A 23 -14.88 41.79 9.63
CA GLN A 23 -13.56 42.40 9.42
C GLN A 23 -12.43 41.70 10.20
N PRO A 24 -12.61 41.33 11.49
CA PRO A 24 -11.62 40.52 12.20
C PRO A 24 -11.32 39.18 11.53
N ASN A 25 -12.34 38.48 11.03
CA ASN A 25 -12.15 37.20 10.34
C ASN A 25 -11.43 37.37 9.00
N ILE A 26 -11.72 38.44 8.26
CA ILE A 26 -10.97 38.78 7.03
C ILE A 26 -9.49 39.03 7.34
N GLN A 27 -9.18 39.75 8.43
CA GLN A 27 -7.79 39.97 8.85
C GLN A 27 -7.08 38.66 9.24
N LYS A 28 -7.75 37.77 9.98
CA LYS A 28 -7.23 36.43 10.29
C LYS A 28 -6.96 35.61 9.04
N LEU A 29 -7.86 35.61 8.06
CA LEU A 29 -7.68 34.89 6.79
C LEU A 29 -6.56 35.49 5.93
N ASN A 30 -6.43 36.82 5.89
CA ASN A 30 -5.30 37.46 5.23
C ASN A 30 -3.98 36.96 5.81
N TRP A 31 -3.87 36.90 7.15
CA TRP A 31 -2.68 36.36 7.82
C TRP A 31 -2.46 34.88 7.48
N LEU A 32 -3.52 34.06 7.58
CA LEU A 32 -3.46 32.63 7.28
C LEU A 32 -2.94 32.35 5.86
N PHE A 33 -3.36 33.15 4.89
CA PHE A 33 -2.94 33.03 3.49
C PHE A 33 -1.61 33.73 3.17
N GLY A 34 -0.78 34.04 4.17
CA GLY A 34 0.53 34.66 3.96
C GLY A 34 0.45 36.15 3.61
N ASN A 35 -0.41 36.89 4.30
CA ASN A 35 -0.71 38.31 4.09
C ASN A 35 -1.34 38.64 2.73
N GLN A 36 -1.93 37.64 2.07
CA GLN A 36 -2.69 37.82 0.84
C GLN A 36 -4.05 38.45 1.14
N LYS A 37 -4.35 39.57 0.48
CA LYS A 37 -5.57 40.35 0.76
C LYS A 37 -6.80 39.73 0.12
N LYS A 38 -7.94 39.89 0.79
CA LYS A 38 -9.27 39.73 0.18
C LYS A 38 -9.41 40.65 -1.04
N LEU A 39 -9.94 40.09 -2.12
CA LEU A 39 -10.31 40.78 -3.34
C LEU A 39 -11.76 41.27 -3.26
N SER A 40 -12.07 42.39 -3.92
CA SER A 40 -13.40 43.00 -3.88
C SER A 40 -14.34 42.44 -4.96
N GLU A 41 -13.79 41.71 -5.93
CA GLU A 41 -14.52 41.20 -7.08
C GLU A 41 -15.31 39.92 -6.75
N ALA A 42 -16.52 39.81 -7.31
CA ALA A 42 -17.37 38.62 -7.20
C ALA A 42 -16.99 37.51 -8.19
N SER A 43 -16.22 37.85 -9.22
CA SER A 43 -15.60 36.95 -10.19
C SER A 43 -14.20 37.42 -10.57
N ILE A 44 -13.35 36.49 -10.99
CA ILE A 44 -11.98 36.73 -11.41
C ILE A 44 -11.83 36.24 -12.86
N ASP A 45 -11.80 37.18 -13.79
CA ASP A 45 -11.71 36.91 -15.23
C ASP A 45 -10.25 36.67 -15.65
N ALA A 46 -9.74 35.48 -15.35
CA ALA A 46 -8.44 34.99 -15.79
C ALA A 46 -8.43 33.46 -15.85
N PHE A 47 -7.44 32.89 -16.56
CA PHE A 47 -7.27 31.45 -16.62
C PHE A 47 -6.58 30.94 -15.36
N PHE A 48 -7.13 29.90 -14.76
CA PHE A 48 -6.56 29.22 -13.61
C PHE A 48 -6.49 27.71 -13.83
N ILE A 49 -5.56 27.06 -13.16
CA ILE A 49 -5.55 25.61 -12.93
C ILE A 49 -5.83 25.40 -11.45
N GLY A 50 -6.82 24.57 -11.15
CA GLY A 50 -7.22 24.24 -9.79
C GLY A 50 -7.81 22.83 -9.71
N PRO A 51 -8.16 22.36 -8.50
CA PRO A 51 -8.75 21.05 -8.32
C PRO A 51 -10.09 20.93 -9.04
N ARG A 52 -10.52 19.71 -9.34
CA ARG A 52 -11.86 19.47 -9.90
C ARG A 52 -12.94 19.92 -8.91
N THR A 53 -14.01 20.53 -9.42
CA THR A 53 -15.10 21.06 -8.58
C THR A 53 -15.70 20.01 -7.66
N ALA A 54 -15.86 18.77 -8.13
CA ALA A 54 -16.38 17.65 -7.34
C ALA A 54 -15.42 17.10 -6.27
N MET A 55 -14.12 17.43 -6.32
CA MET A 55 -13.12 16.86 -5.42
C MET A 55 -12.71 17.85 -4.35
N VAL A 56 -12.94 17.53 -3.07
CA VAL A 56 -12.39 18.31 -1.94
C VAL A 56 -10.95 17.86 -1.67
N THR A 57 -9.97 18.74 -1.87
CA THR A 57 -8.56 18.37 -1.69
C THR A 57 -8.22 18.10 -0.21
N PRO A 58 -7.21 17.27 0.09
CA PRO A 58 -6.66 17.16 1.46
C PRO A 58 -6.19 18.51 2.02
N TRP A 59 -5.64 19.36 1.16
CA TRP A 59 -5.28 20.74 1.51
C TRP A 59 -6.51 21.53 1.98
N SER A 60 -7.65 21.39 1.28
CA SER A 60 -8.92 22.02 1.64
C SER A 60 -9.39 21.60 3.03
N THR A 61 -9.42 20.30 3.31
CA THR A 61 -9.84 19.76 4.61
C THR A 61 -9.00 20.36 5.74
N ASN A 62 -7.67 20.35 5.59
CA ASN A 62 -6.77 20.87 6.62
C ASN A 62 -6.87 22.40 6.74
N ALA A 63 -7.01 23.13 5.63
CA ALA A 63 -7.17 24.58 5.65
C ALA A 63 -8.47 25.00 6.35
N VAL A 64 -9.59 24.33 6.07
CA VAL A 64 -10.87 24.57 6.74
C VAL A 64 -10.74 24.31 8.23
N GLU A 65 -10.13 23.20 8.63
CA GLU A 65 -9.93 22.88 10.05
C GLU A 65 -9.04 23.90 10.78
N ILE A 66 -7.99 24.41 10.14
CA ILE A 66 -7.18 25.52 10.70
C ILE A 66 -8.07 26.73 10.98
N THR A 67 -8.98 27.09 10.07
CA THR A 67 -9.89 28.23 10.31
C THR A 67 -10.83 28.01 11.49
N GLN A 68 -11.30 26.77 11.69
CA GLN A 68 -12.13 26.40 12.85
C GLN A 68 -11.33 26.56 14.15
N ASN A 69 -10.08 26.10 14.19
CA ASN A 69 -9.16 26.27 15.32
C ASN A 69 -8.83 27.75 15.61
N MET A 70 -8.86 28.60 14.58
CA MET A 70 -8.73 30.06 14.73
C MET A 70 -10.03 30.76 15.21
N GLY A 71 -11.11 29.99 15.44
CA GLY A 71 -12.42 30.50 15.83
C GLY A 71 -13.14 31.22 14.70
N ILE A 72 -12.92 30.82 13.45
CA ILE A 72 -13.63 31.35 12.28
C ILE A 72 -14.71 30.34 11.89
N GLU A 73 -15.95 30.64 12.26
CA GLU A 73 -17.08 29.79 11.95
C GLU A 73 -17.63 30.02 10.53
N GLY A 74 -18.31 29.01 9.99
CA GLY A 74 -19.08 29.12 8.75
C GLY A 74 -18.25 29.04 7.46
N ILE A 75 -16.96 28.71 7.55
CA ILE A 75 -16.17 28.30 6.38
C ILE A 75 -16.59 26.88 5.99
N ILE A 76 -16.97 26.70 4.73
CA ILE A 76 -17.41 25.40 4.18
C ILE A 76 -16.26 24.74 3.42
N ARG A 77 -15.55 25.51 2.59
CA ARG A 77 -14.49 24.99 1.70
C ARG A 77 -13.48 26.08 1.39
N ILE A 78 -12.20 25.71 1.31
CA ILE A 78 -11.12 26.59 0.83
C ILE A 78 -10.35 25.83 -0.23
N GLU A 79 -10.11 26.40 -1.41
CA GLU A 79 -9.23 25.78 -2.42
C GLU A 79 -8.25 26.79 -3.01
N GLU A 80 -7.12 26.27 -3.50
CA GLU A 80 -6.10 27.03 -4.21
C GLU A 80 -6.26 26.90 -5.73
N PHE A 81 -6.09 28.03 -6.43
CA PHE A 81 -6.11 28.13 -7.88
C PHE A 81 -4.86 28.88 -8.33
N ASN A 82 -4.06 28.26 -9.20
CA ASN A 82 -2.84 28.88 -9.74
C ASN A 82 -3.16 29.55 -11.07
N ALA A 83 -2.69 30.79 -11.25
CA ALA A 83 -2.84 31.52 -12.49
C ALA A 83 -2.14 30.77 -13.64
N SER A 84 -2.78 30.76 -14.80
CA SER A 84 -2.37 29.96 -15.95
C SER A 84 -2.63 30.72 -17.25
N THR A 85 -2.17 30.15 -18.37
CA THR A 85 -2.62 30.52 -19.71
C THR A 85 -3.64 29.51 -20.23
N LYS A 86 -4.32 29.86 -21.33
CA LYS A 86 -5.30 28.99 -22.00
C LYS A 86 -4.69 27.64 -22.40
N ASP A 87 -3.43 27.65 -22.84
CA ASP A 87 -2.77 26.49 -23.46
C ASP A 87 -1.78 25.77 -22.52
N ALA A 88 -1.65 26.19 -21.25
CA ALA A 88 -0.74 25.56 -20.30
C ALA A 88 -1.06 24.07 -20.10
N LEU A 89 -0.05 23.22 -20.00
CA LEU A 89 -0.24 21.81 -19.67
C LEU A 89 -0.51 21.66 -18.16
N PHE A 90 -1.29 20.64 -17.79
CA PHE A 90 -1.61 20.29 -16.41
C PHE A 90 -1.91 18.80 -16.32
N ASP A 91 -1.88 18.25 -15.10
CA ASP A 91 -2.28 16.87 -14.86
C ASP A 91 -3.82 16.76 -14.85
N PRO A 92 -4.44 16.16 -15.87
CA PRO A 92 -5.90 16.10 -15.99
C PRO A 92 -6.55 15.16 -14.98
N MET A 93 -5.77 14.30 -14.29
CA MET A 93 -6.31 13.37 -13.30
C MET A 93 -6.74 14.10 -12.02
N ILE A 94 -6.01 15.14 -11.62
CA ILE A 94 -6.22 15.84 -10.33
C ILE A 94 -6.65 17.30 -10.49
N PHE A 95 -6.36 17.92 -11.64
CA PHE A 95 -6.66 19.33 -11.88
C PHE A 95 -7.59 19.53 -13.09
N GLN A 96 -8.18 20.71 -13.16
CA GLN A 96 -8.88 21.20 -14.35
C GLN A 96 -8.57 22.68 -14.59
N LYS A 97 -8.79 23.11 -15.83
CA LYS A 97 -8.67 24.53 -16.20
C LYS A 97 -9.98 25.26 -15.98
N TYR A 98 -9.86 26.48 -15.47
CA TYR A 98 -10.94 27.41 -15.25
C TYR A 98 -10.69 28.66 -16.10
N PRO A 99 -11.61 29.03 -17.02
CA PRO A 99 -11.48 30.28 -17.78
C PRO A 99 -11.76 31.53 -16.93
N GLN A 100 -12.43 31.34 -15.80
CA GLN A 100 -12.72 32.35 -14.77
C GLN A 100 -13.03 31.65 -13.45
N LEU A 101 -12.93 32.36 -12.34
CA LEU A 101 -13.46 31.95 -11.04
C LEU A 101 -14.67 32.81 -10.68
N ASN A 102 -15.80 32.21 -10.31
CA ASN A 102 -17.04 32.92 -9.99
C ASN A 102 -17.72 32.32 -8.74
N GLN A 103 -18.96 32.71 -8.46
CA GLN A 103 -19.69 32.26 -7.28
C GLN A 103 -20.16 30.80 -7.35
N ASP A 104 -20.08 30.15 -8.51
CA ASP A 104 -20.57 28.80 -8.76
C ASP A 104 -19.46 27.75 -8.85
N ILE A 105 -18.18 28.12 -8.63
CA ILE A 105 -17.03 27.22 -8.84
C ILE A 105 -17.05 25.95 -7.97
N PHE A 106 -17.81 25.97 -6.86
CA PHE A 106 -18.01 24.82 -5.96
C PHE A 106 -19.44 24.26 -6.03
N THR A 107 -20.31 24.81 -6.87
CA THR A 107 -21.68 24.36 -6.99
C THR A 107 -21.70 23.06 -7.77
N ILE A 108 -22.26 22.01 -7.16
CA ILE A 108 -22.47 20.72 -7.80
C ILE A 108 -23.99 20.51 -7.89
N HIS A 109 -24.51 20.45 -9.11
CA HIS A 109 -25.94 20.22 -9.36
C HIS A 109 -26.21 18.72 -9.55
N ILE A 110 -25.80 17.92 -8.57
CA ILE A 110 -25.98 16.46 -8.58
C ILE A 110 -26.67 16.07 -7.28
N GLU A 111 -27.84 15.46 -7.39
CA GLU A 111 -28.53 14.83 -6.26
C GLU A 111 -28.04 13.39 -6.08
N PRO A 112 -27.97 12.87 -4.85
CA PRO A 112 -27.69 11.46 -4.61
C PRO A 112 -28.63 10.54 -5.39
N ALA A 113 -28.06 9.58 -6.11
CA ALA A 113 -28.87 8.59 -6.82
C ALA A 113 -29.70 7.78 -5.80
N PRO A 114 -30.98 7.46 -6.12
CA PRO A 114 -31.79 6.61 -5.27
C PRO A 114 -31.24 5.18 -5.24
N ILE A 115 -31.54 4.43 -4.17
CA ILE A 115 -31.29 2.99 -4.11
C ILE A 115 -32.07 2.32 -5.23
N LEU A 116 -31.39 1.50 -6.04
CA LEU A 116 -31.99 0.79 -7.16
C LEU A 116 -32.21 -0.68 -6.77
N GLU A 117 -33.36 -1.23 -7.17
CA GLU A 117 -33.60 -2.68 -7.17
C GLU A 117 -33.21 -3.25 -8.52
N ILE A 118 -32.25 -4.17 -8.54
CA ILE A 118 -31.66 -4.71 -9.77
C ILE A 118 -32.58 -5.79 -10.34
N GLU A 119 -33.03 -5.59 -11.59
CA GLU A 119 -33.85 -6.57 -12.32
C GLU A 119 -32.99 -7.60 -13.06
N ASP A 120 -31.91 -7.12 -13.69
CA ASP A 120 -30.98 -7.93 -14.47
C ASP A 120 -29.56 -7.70 -13.95
N ILE A 121 -29.04 -8.70 -13.23
CA ILE A 121 -27.72 -8.66 -12.61
C ILE A 121 -26.61 -8.69 -13.65
N ALA A 122 -26.79 -9.39 -14.77
CA ALA A 122 -25.79 -9.47 -15.84
C ALA A 122 -25.65 -8.11 -16.54
N ALA A 123 -26.77 -7.45 -16.85
CA ALA A 123 -26.77 -6.11 -17.41
C ALA A 123 -26.12 -5.08 -16.46
N TYR A 124 -26.45 -5.16 -15.16
CA TYR A 124 -25.85 -4.29 -14.14
C TYR A 124 -24.34 -4.53 -13.98
N ASN A 125 -23.89 -5.79 -13.96
CA ASN A 125 -22.48 -6.16 -13.92
C ASN A 125 -21.68 -5.55 -15.07
N ALA A 126 -22.22 -5.64 -16.31
CA ALA A 126 -21.58 -5.07 -17.49
C ALA A 126 -21.56 -3.53 -17.47
N GLN A 127 -22.66 -2.90 -17.00
CA GLN A 127 -22.77 -1.46 -16.91
C GLN A 127 -21.78 -0.85 -15.90
N GLU A 128 -21.68 -1.44 -14.71
CA GLU A 128 -20.85 -0.90 -13.62
C GLU A 128 -19.41 -1.45 -13.64
N GLY A 129 -19.13 -2.45 -14.48
CA GLY A 129 -17.81 -3.08 -14.57
C GLY A 129 -17.43 -3.85 -13.30
N LEU A 130 -18.36 -4.62 -12.73
CA LEU A 130 -18.15 -5.33 -11.45
C LEU A 130 -17.27 -6.58 -11.58
N SER A 131 -16.99 -7.02 -12.81
CA SER A 131 -16.16 -8.19 -13.13
C SER A 131 -16.67 -9.50 -12.50
N LEU A 132 -17.99 -9.63 -12.28
CA LEU A 132 -18.61 -10.89 -11.85
C LEU A 132 -18.60 -11.89 -13.00
N ASN A 133 -18.31 -13.16 -12.69
CA ASN A 133 -18.41 -14.26 -13.65
C ASN A 133 -19.85 -14.82 -13.73
N GLU A 134 -20.11 -15.73 -14.67
CA GLU A 134 -21.45 -16.32 -14.87
C GLU A 134 -21.97 -17.04 -13.61
N GLU A 135 -21.12 -17.80 -12.93
CA GLU A 135 -21.50 -18.54 -11.71
C GLU A 135 -21.86 -17.60 -10.55
N GLU A 136 -21.17 -16.46 -10.43
CA GLU A 136 -21.46 -15.43 -9.44
C GLU A 136 -22.75 -14.68 -9.74
N ILE A 137 -23.04 -14.43 -11.02
CA ILE A 137 -24.32 -13.87 -11.47
C ILE A 137 -25.46 -14.84 -11.13
N ASP A 138 -25.28 -16.14 -11.43
CA ASP A 138 -26.26 -17.18 -11.12
C ASP A 138 -26.49 -17.29 -9.61
N TYR A 139 -25.44 -17.29 -8.81
CA TYR A 139 -25.52 -17.27 -7.35
C TYR A 139 -26.36 -16.08 -6.83
N LEU A 140 -26.13 -14.88 -7.35
CA LEU A 140 -26.88 -13.69 -6.95
C LEU A 140 -28.36 -13.77 -7.39
N ASN A 141 -28.65 -14.34 -8.56
CA ASN A 141 -30.02 -14.58 -9.02
C ASN A 141 -30.74 -15.58 -8.09
N GLU A 142 -30.09 -16.69 -7.75
CA GLU A 142 -30.63 -17.67 -6.80
C GLU A 142 -30.85 -17.07 -5.41
N MET A 143 -29.91 -16.24 -4.94
CA MET A 143 -30.03 -15.52 -3.68
C MET A 143 -31.25 -14.59 -3.66
N SER A 144 -31.45 -13.80 -4.73
CA SER A 144 -32.63 -12.95 -4.92
C SER A 144 -33.94 -13.75 -4.81
N HIS A 145 -34.00 -14.91 -5.49
CA HIS A 145 -35.15 -15.81 -5.41
C HIS A 145 -35.36 -16.40 -4.00
N ARG A 146 -34.28 -16.80 -3.32
CA ARG A 146 -34.33 -17.37 -1.96
C ARG A 146 -34.81 -16.35 -0.92
N ILE A 147 -34.35 -15.11 -1.00
CA ILE A 147 -34.74 -14.03 -0.07
C ILE A 147 -36.16 -13.52 -0.40
N GLY A 148 -36.63 -13.71 -1.64
CA GLY A 148 -37.98 -13.34 -2.05
C GLY A 148 -38.14 -11.84 -2.37
N ARG A 149 -37.03 -11.15 -2.69
CA ARG A 149 -37.01 -9.77 -3.18
C ARG A 149 -35.84 -9.55 -4.13
N LYS A 150 -35.93 -8.50 -4.95
CA LYS A 150 -34.80 -8.03 -5.74
C LYS A 150 -33.65 -7.59 -4.83
N LEU A 151 -32.43 -7.76 -5.32
CA LEU A 151 -31.23 -7.23 -4.67
C LEU A 151 -31.08 -5.75 -4.98
N THR A 152 -30.51 -5.00 -4.06
CA THR A 152 -30.18 -3.60 -4.30
C THR A 152 -28.89 -3.45 -5.11
N ASP A 153 -28.70 -2.30 -5.73
CA ASP A 153 -27.42 -1.89 -6.32
C ASP A 153 -26.24 -2.04 -5.35
N SER A 154 -26.47 -1.67 -4.10
CA SER A 154 -25.52 -1.72 -3.00
C SER A 154 -25.15 -3.16 -2.60
N GLU A 155 -26.10 -4.09 -2.66
CA GLU A 155 -25.88 -5.52 -2.39
C GLU A 155 -25.09 -6.20 -3.51
N VAL A 156 -25.44 -5.93 -4.78
CA VAL A 156 -24.73 -6.49 -5.93
C VAL A 156 -23.31 -5.89 -6.01
N PHE A 157 -23.18 -4.58 -5.82
CA PHE A 157 -21.87 -3.92 -5.73
C PHE A 157 -21.05 -4.48 -4.56
N GLY A 158 -21.62 -4.59 -3.37
CA GLY A 158 -20.91 -5.10 -2.19
C GLY A 158 -20.44 -6.54 -2.35
N PHE A 159 -21.26 -7.39 -2.95
CA PHE A 159 -20.86 -8.76 -3.27
C PHE A 159 -19.64 -8.79 -4.21
N SER A 160 -19.62 -7.94 -5.25
CA SER A 160 -18.50 -7.88 -6.19
C SER A 160 -17.17 -7.45 -5.55
N GLN A 161 -17.21 -6.55 -4.57
CA GLN A 161 -15.99 -6.07 -3.91
C GLN A 161 -15.45 -7.13 -2.94
N VAL A 162 -16.33 -7.68 -2.09
CA VAL A 162 -15.98 -8.65 -1.04
C VAL A 162 -15.57 -9.99 -1.64
N ASN A 163 -16.12 -10.37 -2.80
CA ASN A 163 -15.76 -11.58 -3.52
C ASN A 163 -14.84 -11.31 -4.71
N SER A 164 -14.13 -10.18 -4.76
CA SER A 164 -13.11 -9.92 -5.80
C SER A 164 -11.87 -10.81 -5.61
N GLU A 165 -11.03 -10.92 -6.65
CA GLU A 165 -9.74 -11.63 -6.53
C GLU A 165 -8.85 -10.99 -5.45
N HIS A 166 -8.82 -9.66 -5.41
CA HIS A 166 -8.04 -8.89 -4.44
C HIS A 166 -8.43 -9.16 -2.97
N CYS A 167 -9.71 -9.46 -2.68
CA CYS A 167 -10.18 -9.70 -1.31
C CYS A 167 -10.19 -11.19 -0.92
N ARG A 168 -10.43 -12.11 -1.86
CA ARG A 168 -10.54 -13.55 -1.57
C ARG A 168 -9.32 -14.38 -1.96
N HIS A 169 -8.37 -13.80 -2.68
CA HIS A 169 -7.16 -14.49 -3.15
C HIS A 169 -7.53 -15.82 -3.84
N LYS A 170 -8.48 -15.80 -4.78
CA LYS A 170 -9.09 -17.02 -5.32
C LYS A 170 -8.06 -17.85 -6.08
N ILE A 171 -7.12 -17.21 -6.79
CA ILE A 171 -6.01 -17.90 -7.45
C ILE A 171 -5.12 -18.57 -6.41
N PHE A 172 -4.75 -17.89 -5.32
CA PHE A 172 -3.90 -18.47 -4.27
C PHE A 172 -4.55 -19.64 -3.53
N ASN A 173 -5.88 -19.65 -3.44
CA ASN A 173 -6.68 -20.74 -2.87
C ASN A 173 -7.14 -21.78 -3.92
N GLY A 174 -6.89 -21.53 -5.20
CA GLY A 174 -7.37 -22.33 -6.33
C GLY A 174 -6.64 -23.65 -6.53
N THR A 175 -7.19 -24.47 -7.42
CA THR A 175 -6.53 -25.67 -7.96
C THR A 175 -5.67 -25.28 -9.16
N PHE A 176 -4.42 -25.75 -9.21
CA PHE A 176 -3.57 -25.62 -10.39
C PHE A 176 -3.51 -26.95 -11.12
N ILE A 177 -3.69 -26.94 -12.43
CA ILE A 177 -3.47 -28.07 -13.33
C ILE A 177 -2.38 -27.62 -14.31
N VAL A 178 -1.21 -28.24 -14.20
CA VAL A 178 -0.03 -27.89 -15.00
C VAL A 178 0.36 -29.10 -15.82
N ASP A 179 0.48 -28.95 -17.14
CA ASP A 179 0.82 -30.04 -18.07
C ASP A 179 -0.16 -31.24 -17.98
N GLY A 180 -1.42 -30.95 -17.67
CA GLY A 180 -2.48 -31.95 -17.51
C GLY A 180 -2.51 -32.66 -16.14
N GLU A 181 -1.60 -32.33 -15.23
CA GLU A 181 -1.55 -32.90 -13.88
C GLU A 181 -2.07 -31.91 -12.84
N GLU A 182 -3.01 -32.36 -12.00
CA GLU A 182 -3.47 -31.57 -10.86
C GLU A 182 -2.37 -31.48 -9.79
N MET A 183 -2.06 -30.25 -9.39
CA MET A 183 -1.05 -29.97 -8.38
C MET A 183 -1.58 -30.27 -6.97
N PRO A 184 -0.76 -30.87 -6.09
CA PRO A 184 -1.23 -31.45 -4.82
C PRO A 184 -1.63 -30.44 -3.74
N SER A 185 -1.34 -29.15 -3.91
CA SER A 185 -1.63 -28.10 -2.92
C SER A 185 -1.86 -26.77 -3.59
N SER A 186 -2.73 -25.94 -3.01
CA SER A 186 -2.87 -24.55 -3.44
C SER A 186 -1.62 -23.73 -3.08
N LEU A 187 -1.44 -22.58 -3.71
CA LEU A 187 -0.30 -21.68 -3.43
C LEU A 187 -0.29 -21.25 -1.97
N PHE A 188 -1.45 -20.90 -1.42
CA PHE A 188 -1.56 -20.49 -0.02
C PHE A 188 -1.21 -21.62 0.96
N LYS A 189 -1.60 -22.87 0.64
CA LYS A 189 -1.23 -24.03 1.45
C LYS A 189 0.28 -24.29 1.45
N LEU A 190 0.96 -24.07 0.32
CA LEU A 190 2.43 -24.14 0.26
C LEU A 190 3.07 -23.10 1.19
N ILE A 191 2.58 -21.86 1.20
CA ILE A 191 3.11 -20.81 2.09
C ILE A 191 2.82 -21.13 3.56
N ARG A 192 1.59 -21.55 3.91
CA ARG A 192 1.23 -21.93 5.28
C ARG A 192 2.08 -23.07 5.83
N LYS A 193 2.47 -24.02 4.97
CA LYS A 193 3.36 -25.13 5.32
C LYS A 193 4.68 -24.66 5.93
N THR A 194 5.20 -23.50 5.51
CA THR A 194 6.45 -22.94 6.07
C THR A 194 6.33 -22.64 7.57
N SER A 195 5.22 -22.01 7.98
CA SER A 195 4.92 -21.69 9.37
C SER A 195 4.47 -22.90 10.18
N GLU A 196 3.83 -23.89 9.55
CA GLU A 196 3.48 -25.16 10.19
C GLU A 196 4.71 -25.99 10.56
N ILE A 197 5.72 -26.02 9.68
CA ILE A 197 6.96 -26.79 9.90
C ILE A 197 7.96 -26.03 10.78
N ASN A 198 8.15 -24.73 10.54
CA ASN A 198 9.08 -23.89 11.29
C ASN A 198 8.34 -22.73 11.96
N PRO A 199 7.49 -22.99 12.98
CA PRO A 199 6.73 -21.93 13.64
C PRO A 199 7.62 -20.89 14.33
N ASN A 200 8.82 -21.30 14.80
CA ASN A 200 9.80 -20.44 15.48
C ASN A 200 9.10 -19.54 16.52
N GLY A 201 9.23 -18.21 16.39
CA GLY A 201 8.59 -17.24 17.27
C GLY A 201 7.23 -16.74 16.82
N ILE A 202 6.51 -17.38 15.89
CA ILE A 202 5.20 -16.88 15.43
C ILE A 202 4.20 -16.88 16.60
N VAL A 203 3.57 -15.73 16.82
CA VAL A 203 2.45 -15.53 17.76
C VAL A 203 1.11 -15.51 17.04
N SER A 204 1.03 -14.83 15.89
CA SER A 204 -0.15 -14.78 15.04
C SER A 204 0.27 -14.74 13.57
N ALA A 205 -0.42 -15.52 12.73
CA ALA A 205 -0.23 -15.56 11.28
C ALA A 205 -1.53 -15.97 10.59
N TYR A 206 -1.79 -15.42 9.40
CA TYR A 206 -2.91 -15.78 8.52
C TYR A 206 -4.33 -15.58 9.09
N LYS A 207 -4.48 -14.82 10.18
CA LYS A 207 -5.75 -14.60 10.88
C LYS A 207 -6.02 -13.12 11.18
N ASP A 208 -5.12 -12.26 10.71
CA ASP A 208 -5.12 -10.84 11.00
C ASP A 208 -4.38 -10.08 9.89
N ASN A 209 -4.46 -8.76 9.93
CA ASN A 209 -3.90 -7.86 8.90
C ASN A 209 -2.37 -7.90 8.88
N VAL A 210 -1.76 -8.36 9.98
CA VAL A 210 -0.30 -8.53 10.12
C VAL A 210 0.04 -9.85 10.79
N ALA A 211 1.26 -10.33 10.53
CA ALA A 211 1.86 -11.38 11.32
C ALA A 211 2.57 -10.79 12.55
N PHE A 212 2.44 -11.46 13.68
CA PHE A 212 3.21 -11.18 14.89
C PHE A 212 4.20 -12.29 15.18
N VAL A 213 5.42 -11.89 15.53
CA VAL A 213 6.44 -12.76 16.10
C VAL A 213 6.82 -12.28 17.49
N GLU A 214 7.35 -13.18 18.31
CA GLU A 214 7.79 -12.87 19.67
C GLU A 214 8.85 -11.77 19.67
N GLY A 215 8.67 -10.80 20.57
CA GLY A 215 9.64 -9.76 20.84
C GLY A 215 10.18 -9.84 22.27
N PRO A 216 11.20 -9.04 22.60
CA PRO A 216 11.78 -8.97 23.93
C PRO A 216 10.86 -8.23 24.92
N VAL A 217 11.30 -8.16 26.17
CA VAL A 217 10.73 -7.21 27.14
C VAL A 217 11.30 -5.82 26.83
N VAL A 218 10.44 -4.82 26.76
CA VAL A 218 10.79 -3.44 26.37
C VAL A 218 10.24 -2.43 27.38
N GLU A 219 10.90 -1.28 27.51
CA GLU A 219 10.43 -0.16 28.35
C GLU A 219 9.48 0.75 27.56
N GLN A 220 8.20 0.77 27.92
CA GLN A 220 7.24 1.74 27.43
C GLN A 220 7.48 3.10 28.10
N PHE A 221 7.56 4.15 27.31
CA PHE A 221 7.54 5.55 27.78
C PHE A 221 6.30 6.25 27.21
N ALA A 222 5.25 6.36 28.02
CA ALA A 222 3.92 6.85 27.63
C ALA A 222 3.27 7.66 28.75
N PRO A 223 2.31 8.56 28.45
CA PRO A 223 1.53 9.25 29.48
C PRO A 223 0.72 8.26 30.34
N ILE A 224 0.48 8.59 31.61
CA ILE A 224 -0.33 7.77 32.53
C ILE A 224 -1.77 7.63 32.00
N THR A 225 -2.36 8.69 31.45
CA THR A 225 -3.68 8.66 30.83
C THR A 225 -3.69 9.33 29.46
N PRO A 226 -4.45 8.80 28.48
CA PRO A 226 -4.47 9.31 27.11
C PRO A 226 -5.50 10.44 26.86
N ASP A 227 -6.50 10.63 27.73
CA ASP A 227 -7.64 11.53 27.51
C ASP A 227 -7.44 12.94 28.10
N LYS A 228 -6.32 13.20 28.79
CA LYS A 228 -5.98 14.50 29.39
C LYS A 228 -4.47 14.72 29.40
N PRO A 229 -3.99 15.96 29.64
CA PRO A 229 -2.58 16.17 29.98
C PRO A 229 -2.22 15.39 31.25
N ASP A 230 -1.17 14.58 31.19
CA ASP A 230 -0.70 13.75 32.30
C ASP A 230 0.82 13.57 32.25
N PHE A 231 1.41 13.06 33.33
CA PHE A 231 2.84 12.75 33.39
C PHE A 231 3.17 11.51 32.57
N TYR A 232 4.39 11.45 32.03
CA TYR A 232 4.92 10.25 31.42
C TYR A 232 5.44 9.28 32.49
N GLN A 233 5.22 7.99 32.28
CA GLN A 233 5.75 6.92 33.12
C GLN A 233 6.51 5.89 32.29
N LYS A 234 7.34 5.12 32.98
CA LYS A 234 8.10 4.00 32.44
C LYS A 234 7.50 2.69 32.95
N THR A 235 7.12 1.80 32.05
CA THR A 235 6.59 0.48 32.39
C THR A 235 7.18 -0.59 31.48
N ASN A 236 7.42 -1.79 32.00
CA ASN A 236 7.94 -2.89 31.19
C ASN A 236 6.79 -3.78 30.72
N PHE A 237 6.87 -4.26 29.47
CA PHE A 237 5.92 -5.23 28.94
C PHE A 237 6.61 -6.22 27.97
N LYS A 238 6.02 -7.40 27.77
CA LYS A 238 6.47 -8.35 26.75
C LYS A 238 5.97 -7.89 25.38
N SER A 239 6.87 -7.61 24.45
CA SER A 239 6.51 -7.14 23.11
C SER A 239 6.27 -8.27 22.11
N VAL A 240 5.61 -7.92 21.02
CA VAL A 240 5.60 -8.66 19.75
C VAL A 240 6.06 -7.74 18.64
N ILE A 241 6.65 -8.30 17.59
CA ILE A 241 7.13 -7.59 16.40
C ILE A 241 6.19 -7.91 15.25
N SER A 242 5.80 -6.89 14.47
CA SER A 242 4.98 -7.06 13.28
C SER A 242 5.78 -6.79 12.00
N LEU A 243 5.50 -7.57 10.96
CA LEU A 243 5.97 -7.35 9.59
C LEU A 243 4.75 -7.36 8.67
N LYS A 244 4.70 -6.40 7.74
CA LYS A 244 3.67 -6.36 6.69
C LYS A 244 4.23 -5.66 5.45
N ALA A 245 3.76 -6.08 4.29
CA ALA A 245 3.97 -5.38 3.04
C ALA A 245 2.75 -5.52 2.15
N GLU A 246 2.49 -4.48 1.37
CA GLU A 246 1.31 -4.23 0.56
C GLU A 246 1.74 -3.64 -0.79
N THR A 247 0.88 -3.73 -1.81
CA THR A 247 1.17 -3.17 -3.13
C THR A 247 0.06 -2.29 -3.65
N HIS A 248 0.41 -1.24 -4.40
CA HIS A 248 -0.54 -0.25 -4.90
C HIS A 248 -0.35 0.03 -6.40
N ASN A 249 -0.13 -1.06 -7.16
CA ASN A 249 0.38 -1.08 -8.53
C ASN A 249 -0.47 -0.29 -9.55
N PHE A 250 -1.77 -0.63 -9.66
CA PHE A 250 -2.66 -0.01 -10.65
C PHE A 250 -2.87 1.49 -10.38
N PRO A 251 -3.25 1.93 -9.16
CA PRO A 251 -3.45 3.36 -8.92
C PRO A 251 -2.16 4.17 -9.08
N THR A 252 -1.00 3.61 -8.72
CA THR A 252 0.29 4.28 -8.97
C THR A 252 0.62 4.38 -10.47
N THR A 253 0.12 3.45 -11.30
CA THR A 253 0.27 3.53 -12.76
C THR A 253 -0.55 4.68 -13.36
N VAL A 254 -1.75 4.95 -12.81
CA VAL A 254 -2.67 6.00 -13.28
C VAL A 254 -2.30 7.39 -12.71
N GLU A 255 -2.19 7.51 -11.39
CA GLU A 255 -1.82 8.73 -10.67
C GLU A 255 -0.79 8.38 -9.58
N PRO A 256 0.52 8.57 -9.84
CA PRO A 256 1.56 7.97 -9.02
C PRO A 256 1.70 8.57 -7.62
N PHE A 257 1.40 9.87 -7.44
CA PHE A 257 1.61 10.52 -6.15
C PHE A 257 0.65 9.97 -5.11
N ASN A 258 -0.66 10.09 -5.35
CA ASN A 258 -1.64 9.60 -4.39
C ASN A 258 -1.65 8.08 -4.34
N GLY A 259 -1.47 7.37 -5.47
CA GLY A 259 -1.38 5.91 -5.45
C GLY A 259 -0.28 5.39 -4.52
N ALA A 260 0.91 6.00 -4.56
CA ALA A 260 2.01 5.63 -3.66
C ALA A 260 1.76 6.08 -2.21
N ALA A 261 1.21 7.29 -2.01
CA ALA A 261 0.90 7.81 -0.69
C ALA A 261 -0.15 6.94 0.02
N THR A 262 -1.22 6.54 -0.68
CA THR A 262 -2.26 5.67 -0.14
C THR A 262 -1.80 4.23 0.03
N GLY A 263 -0.85 3.76 -0.76
CA GLY A 263 -0.13 2.50 -0.52
C GLY A 263 0.56 2.50 0.84
N SER A 264 1.36 3.54 1.13
CA SER A 264 1.97 3.73 2.46
C SER A 264 0.91 3.86 3.56
N GLY A 265 -0.14 4.65 3.31
CA GLY A 265 -1.23 4.85 4.26
C GLY A 265 -1.97 3.57 4.63
N GLY A 266 -2.36 2.76 3.64
CA GLY A 266 -3.04 1.49 3.86
C GLY A 266 -2.20 0.52 4.68
N GLU A 267 -0.92 0.36 4.32
CA GLU A 267 -0.01 -0.52 5.05
C GLU A 267 0.23 -0.08 6.51
N ILE A 268 0.27 1.22 6.77
CA ILE A 268 0.32 1.76 8.14
C ILE A 268 -0.97 1.41 8.92
N ARG A 269 -2.14 1.45 8.27
CA ARG A 269 -3.42 1.09 8.90
C ARG A 269 -3.50 -0.39 9.22
N ASP A 270 -3.03 -1.27 8.32
CA ASP A 270 -2.92 -2.70 8.58
C ASP A 270 -2.14 -2.99 9.86
N ARG A 271 -0.97 -2.35 10.02
CA ARG A 271 -0.19 -2.48 11.25
C ARG A 271 -0.94 -1.94 12.46
N LEU A 272 -1.58 -0.78 12.36
CA LEU A 272 -2.40 -0.24 13.45
C LEU A 272 -3.55 -1.20 13.84
N ALA A 273 -4.09 -1.97 12.90
CA ALA A 273 -5.16 -2.95 13.09
C ALA A 273 -4.69 -4.34 13.58
N GLY A 274 -3.38 -4.58 13.75
CA GLY A 274 -2.89 -5.86 14.25
C GLY A 274 -3.34 -6.14 15.69
N GLY A 275 -3.99 -7.28 15.94
CA GLY A 275 -4.52 -7.67 17.23
C GLY A 275 -5.59 -6.70 17.73
N LYS A 276 -5.47 -6.26 18.98
CA LYS A 276 -6.30 -5.19 19.57
C LYS A 276 -5.72 -3.79 19.33
N GLY A 277 -4.71 -3.70 18.45
CA GLY A 277 -3.96 -2.50 18.13
C GLY A 277 -2.45 -2.71 18.27
N SER A 278 -1.69 -2.26 17.28
CA SER A 278 -0.21 -2.25 17.32
C SER A 278 0.36 -0.96 16.76
N LEU A 279 1.66 -0.72 16.95
CA LEU A 279 2.29 0.54 16.64
C LEU A 279 3.31 0.40 15.50
N PRO A 280 3.11 1.09 14.36
CA PRO A 280 4.07 1.08 13.27
C PRO A 280 5.35 1.83 13.67
N LEU A 281 6.52 1.31 13.30
CA LEU A 281 7.81 1.91 13.64
C LEU A 281 8.54 2.50 12.44
N ALA A 282 8.74 1.71 11.39
CA ALA A 282 9.43 2.18 10.18
C ALA A 282 8.80 1.58 8.92
N GLY A 283 8.87 2.33 7.83
CA GLY A 283 8.41 1.94 6.51
C GLY A 283 9.56 1.50 5.60
N THR A 284 9.17 0.83 4.53
CA THR A 284 9.99 0.45 3.39
C THR A 284 9.23 0.69 2.10
N ALA A 285 9.94 0.94 1.00
CA ALA A 285 9.30 1.11 -0.31
C ALA A 285 10.09 0.44 -1.44
N VAL A 286 9.36 -0.16 -2.38
CA VAL A 286 9.93 -0.74 -3.61
C VAL A 286 9.25 -0.12 -4.82
N TYR A 287 10.06 0.34 -5.79
CA TYR A 287 9.58 0.91 -7.05
C TYR A 287 10.13 0.09 -8.22
N MET A 288 9.27 -0.53 -9.03
CA MET A 288 9.71 -1.14 -10.29
C MET A 288 8.95 -0.54 -11.48
N THR A 289 9.70 0.01 -12.44
CA THR A 289 9.15 0.70 -13.61
C THR A 289 9.88 0.28 -14.89
N SER A 290 9.31 0.63 -16.04
CA SER A 290 10.05 0.71 -17.30
C SER A 290 11.21 1.72 -17.25
N TYR A 291 12.04 1.76 -18.29
CA TYR A 291 13.19 2.67 -18.38
C TYR A 291 12.77 4.13 -18.37
N SER A 292 13.47 4.90 -17.53
CA SER A 292 13.24 6.33 -17.26
C SER A 292 13.59 7.23 -18.45
N ARG A 293 14.51 6.81 -19.33
CA ARG A 293 14.94 7.53 -20.55
C ARG A 293 15.38 8.97 -20.26
N LEU A 294 16.13 9.16 -19.17
CA LEU A 294 16.59 10.45 -18.64
C LEU A 294 17.32 11.37 -19.64
N THR A 295 17.86 10.83 -20.73
CA THR A 295 18.68 11.57 -21.70
C THR A 295 17.87 12.35 -22.73
N GLN A 296 16.54 12.18 -22.80
CA GLN A 296 15.71 12.89 -23.79
C GLN A 296 15.53 14.38 -23.46
N ASP A 297 15.69 14.79 -22.18
CA ASP A 297 15.39 16.15 -21.72
C ASP A 297 16.59 16.91 -21.05
N ARG A 298 17.82 16.37 -21.02
CA ARG A 298 18.96 17.01 -20.31
C ARG A 298 20.30 17.01 -21.05
N HIS A 299 21.05 18.10 -20.89
CA HIS A 299 22.34 18.42 -21.52
C HIS A 299 23.59 17.69 -20.97
N PHE A 300 23.46 16.73 -20.05
CA PHE A 300 24.60 16.18 -19.30
C PHE A 300 25.01 14.75 -19.67
N GLU A 301 24.17 14.01 -20.39
CA GLU A 301 24.46 12.63 -20.80
C GLU A 301 24.03 12.39 -22.25
N SER A 302 24.85 11.65 -23.00
CA SER A 302 24.54 11.28 -24.38
C SER A 302 23.73 9.98 -24.40
N PRO A 303 22.81 9.76 -25.36
CA PRO A 303 22.08 8.49 -25.49
C PRO A 303 22.99 7.24 -25.55
N GLN A 304 24.25 7.41 -25.95
CA GLN A 304 25.26 6.34 -25.98
C GLN A 304 25.75 5.89 -24.59
N ASP A 305 25.51 6.67 -23.54
CA ASP A 305 25.87 6.29 -22.18
C ASP A 305 24.86 5.29 -21.56
N ARG A 306 23.64 5.21 -22.11
CA ARG A 306 22.56 4.32 -21.67
C ARG A 306 22.03 3.46 -22.83
N PRO A 307 22.90 2.66 -23.49
CA PRO A 307 22.54 1.97 -24.74
C PRO A 307 21.40 0.96 -24.58
N TRP A 308 21.22 0.39 -23.37
CA TRP A 308 20.16 -0.58 -23.07
C TRP A 308 18.75 0.01 -23.21
N GLU A 309 18.55 1.32 -23.05
CA GLU A 309 17.23 1.95 -23.21
C GLU A 309 16.75 1.97 -24.67
N ASN A 310 17.65 1.71 -25.62
CA ASN A 310 17.33 1.56 -27.04
C ASN A 310 16.95 0.11 -27.41
N GLY A 311 17.03 -0.83 -26.46
CA GLY A 311 16.70 -2.23 -26.67
C GLY A 311 15.22 -2.50 -26.92
N MET A 312 14.37 -1.55 -26.53
CA MET A 312 12.94 -1.55 -26.76
C MET A 312 12.48 -0.12 -27.06
N GLU A 313 11.70 0.05 -28.12
CA GLU A 313 11.16 1.36 -28.49
C GLU A 313 10.20 1.87 -27.41
N ALA A 314 10.28 3.16 -27.09
CA ALA A 314 9.30 3.80 -26.22
C ALA A 314 7.94 3.80 -26.92
N ARG A 315 6.94 3.20 -26.27
CA ARG A 315 5.54 3.30 -26.70
C ARG A 315 4.91 4.59 -26.20
N LYS A 316 3.75 4.91 -26.74
CA LYS A 316 2.94 6.01 -26.23
C LYS A 316 2.34 5.61 -24.87
N TRP A 317 2.90 6.14 -23.79
CA TRP A 317 2.42 5.92 -22.42
C TRP A 317 0.94 6.29 -22.28
N LEU A 318 0.14 5.45 -21.60
CA LEU A 318 -1.28 5.69 -21.42
C LEU A 318 -1.57 6.83 -20.43
N TYR A 319 -0.81 6.90 -19.32
CA TYR A 319 -1.06 7.85 -18.25
C TYR A 319 0.16 8.73 -17.96
N GLN A 320 1.26 8.14 -17.49
CA GLN A 320 2.46 8.87 -17.05
C GLN A 320 3.72 8.20 -17.61
N THR A 321 4.78 8.97 -17.78
CA THR A 321 6.09 8.41 -18.17
C THR A 321 6.72 7.65 -16.99
N PRO A 322 7.62 6.67 -17.21
CA PRO A 322 8.31 6.00 -16.11
C PRO A 322 9.11 6.96 -15.21
N LEU A 323 9.64 8.05 -15.78
CA LEU A 323 10.29 9.11 -15.02
C LEU A 323 9.31 9.83 -14.08
N ASP A 324 8.14 10.22 -14.59
CA ASP A 324 7.09 10.83 -13.79
C ASP A 324 6.63 9.91 -12.66
N ILE A 325 6.48 8.61 -12.95
CA ILE A 325 6.11 7.61 -11.94
C ILE A 325 7.16 7.55 -10.84
N LEU A 326 8.45 7.39 -11.17
CA LEU A 326 9.52 7.36 -10.17
C LEU A 326 9.56 8.63 -9.29
N ILE A 327 9.37 9.80 -9.89
CA ILE A 327 9.37 11.08 -9.17
C ILE A 327 8.13 11.20 -8.28
N LYS A 328 6.94 11.08 -8.86
CA LYS A 328 5.65 11.30 -8.18
C LYS A 328 5.39 10.21 -7.13
N ALA A 329 5.63 8.94 -7.44
CA ALA A 329 5.43 7.85 -6.48
C ALA A 329 6.38 7.96 -5.28
N SER A 330 7.68 8.22 -5.52
CA SER A 330 8.61 8.42 -4.41
C SER A 330 8.27 9.65 -3.57
N ASN A 331 7.78 10.73 -4.18
CA ASN A 331 7.28 11.89 -3.45
C ASN A 331 6.04 11.55 -2.62
N GLY A 332 5.09 10.80 -3.16
CA GLY A 332 3.86 10.39 -2.47
C GLY A 332 4.14 9.53 -1.24
N ALA A 333 4.95 8.47 -1.39
CA ALA A 333 5.33 7.61 -0.28
C ALA A 333 6.09 8.38 0.83
N SER A 334 6.98 9.30 0.43
CA SER A 334 7.73 10.16 1.36
C SER A 334 6.83 11.17 2.05
N ASP A 335 5.92 11.82 1.32
CA ASP A 335 4.98 12.80 1.87
C ASP A 335 4.11 12.16 2.95
N PHE A 336 3.58 10.96 2.68
CA PHE A 336 2.78 10.22 3.66
C PHE A 336 3.59 9.88 4.91
N GLY A 337 4.76 9.24 4.75
CA GLY A 337 5.64 8.88 5.86
C GLY A 337 6.04 10.09 6.71
N ASN A 338 6.48 11.18 6.07
CA ASN A 338 6.94 12.39 6.74
C ASN A 338 5.83 13.07 7.55
N LYS A 339 4.65 13.28 6.94
CA LYS A 339 3.53 13.95 7.61
C LYS A 339 2.89 13.07 8.68
N PHE A 340 2.84 11.76 8.49
CA PHE A 340 2.39 10.82 9.51
C PHE A 340 3.40 10.71 10.68
N GLY A 341 4.69 10.81 10.38
CA GLY A 341 5.77 10.61 11.35
C GLY A 341 6.25 9.16 11.42
N GLN A 342 6.35 8.49 10.27
CA GLN A 342 7.03 7.20 10.11
C GLN A 342 8.29 7.38 9.26
N PRO A 343 9.48 7.02 9.77
CA PRO A 343 10.70 7.03 8.97
C PRO A 343 10.67 5.90 7.93
N LEU A 344 11.24 6.17 6.75
CA LEU A 344 11.46 5.15 5.73
C LEU A 344 12.96 4.83 5.71
N ILE A 345 13.32 3.63 6.13
CA ILE A 345 14.72 3.27 6.44
C ILE A 345 15.33 2.22 5.51
N THR A 346 14.54 1.62 4.63
CA THR A 346 14.97 0.58 3.66
C THR A 346 14.09 0.64 2.42
N GLY A 347 14.62 0.26 1.26
CA GLY A 347 13.85 0.23 0.03
C GLY A 347 14.63 -0.30 -1.15
N SER A 348 13.97 -0.41 -2.30
CA SER A 348 14.60 -0.85 -3.54
C SER A 348 14.01 -0.17 -4.76
N VAL A 349 14.77 -0.11 -5.86
CA VAL A 349 14.28 0.36 -7.15
C VAL A 349 14.84 -0.50 -8.27
N LEU A 350 14.00 -0.84 -9.24
CA LEU A 350 14.39 -1.56 -10.46
C LEU A 350 13.75 -0.90 -11.67
N THR A 351 14.56 -0.51 -12.65
CA THR A 351 14.07 -0.16 -13.99
C THR A 351 14.34 -1.33 -14.91
N PHE A 352 13.37 -1.78 -15.70
CA PHE A 352 13.57 -2.88 -16.63
C PHE A 352 12.62 -2.83 -17.83
N GLU A 353 13.20 -3.02 -19.02
CA GLU A 353 12.50 -3.41 -20.23
C GLU A 353 13.39 -4.36 -21.01
N HIS A 354 12.78 -5.31 -21.73
CA HIS A 354 13.47 -6.18 -22.67
C HIS A 354 12.52 -6.58 -23.79
N GLN A 355 13.01 -6.60 -25.02
CA GLN A 355 12.28 -7.12 -26.16
C GLN A 355 13.11 -8.19 -26.86
N GLU A 356 12.56 -9.39 -26.96
CA GLU A 356 13.18 -10.49 -27.68
C GLU A 356 12.09 -11.38 -28.29
N SER A 357 12.26 -11.72 -29.57
CA SER A 357 11.21 -12.33 -30.39
C SER A 357 9.93 -11.48 -30.40
N SER A 358 8.75 -12.09 -30.17
CA SER A 358 7.46 -11.39 -30.08
C SER A 358 7.11 -10.87 -28.69
N ARG A 359 7.94 -11.12 -27.67
CA ARG A 359 7.63 -10.73 -26.28
C ARG A 359 8.22 -9.36 -25.95
N LYS A 360 7.34 -8.48 -25.44
CA LYS A 360 7.69 -7.21 -24.80
C LYS A 360 7.57 -7.38 -23.28
N LEU A 361 8.68 -7.23 -22.57
CA LEU A 361 8.74 -7.35 -21.12
C LEU A 361 9.04 -5.99 -20.49
N GLY A 362 8.28 -5.61 -19.46
CA GLY A 362 8.45 -4.33 -18.79
C GLY A 362 7.46 -4.11 -17.65
N TYR A 363 7.81 -3.18 -16.76
CA TYR A 363 6.94 -2.75 -15.66
C TYR A 363 6.16 -1.49 -16.08
N ASP A 364 5.23 -1.69 -17.01
CA ASP A 364 4.27 -0.69 -17.48
C ASP A 364 3.19 -0.43 -16.44
N LYS A 365 2.55 -1.52 -16.02
CA LYS A 365 1.85 -1.60 -14.75
C LYS A 365 2.94 -1.75 -13.71
N VAL A 366 3.16 -0.68 -12.96
CA VAL A 366 4.35 -0.57 -12.11
C VAL A 366 4.20 -1.39 -10.84
N ILE A 367 5.31 -1.73 -10.20
CA ILE A 367 5.30 -2.21 -8.82
C ILE A 367 5.54 -1.03 -7.91
N MET A 368 4.55 -0.72 -7.08
CA MET A 368 4.71 0.16 -5.92
C MET A 368 4.38 -0.67 -4.70
N GLN A 369 5.41 -1.05 -3.95
CA GLN A 369 5.25 -1.74 -2.68
C GLN A 369 5.48 -0.75 -1.54
N ALA A 370 4.58 -0.73 -0.57
CA ALA A 370 4.81 -0.17 0.75
C ALA A 370 4.89 -1.32 1.75
N GLY A 371 5.83 -1.28 2.68
CA GLY A 371 5.91 -2.27 3.75
C GLY A 371 6.48 -1.67 5.00
N GLY A 372 6.63 -2.46 6.05
CA GLY A 372 7.26 -1.96 7.25
C GLY A 372 7.26 -2.93 8.43
N ILE A 373 7.89 -2.44 9.48
CA ILE A 373 8.01 -3.12 10.77
C ILE A 373 7.32 -2.32 11.86
N GLY A 374 6.81 -3.02 12.86
CA GLY A 374 6.10 -2.43 14.00
C GLY A 374 6.21 -3.31 15.23
N TYR A 375 5.55 -2.91 16.30
CA TYR A 375 5.53 -3.65 17.55
C TYR A 375 4.19 -3.51 18.26
N GLY A 376 3.87 -4.47 19.12
CA GLY A 376 2.68 -4.45 19.97
C GLY A 376 2.97 -5.08 21.33
N LYS A 377 1.96 -5.10 22.21
CA LYS A 377 2.02 -5.85 23.47
C LYS A 377 1.57 -7.29 23.22
N ALA A 378 2.28 -8.26 23.79
CA ALA A 378 2.03 -9.68 23.52
C ALA A 378 0.63 -10.15 23.96
N ASP A 379 0.10 -9.56 25.04
CA ASP A 379 -1.26 -9.82 25.55
C ASP A 379 -2.37 -9.16 24.72
N GLN A 380 -2.02 -8.31 23.75
CA GLN A 380 -2.93 -7.63 22.83
C GLN A 380 -2.80 -8.13 21.39
N ALA A 381 -1.94 -9.13 21.14
CA ALA A 381 -1.62 -9.63 19.79
C ALA A 381 -2.78 -10.38 19.11
N LEU A 382 -3.84 -10.74 19.86
CA LEU A 382 -5.01 -11.45 19.35
C LEU A 382 -6.27 -10.62 19.62
N LYS A 383 -7.16 -10.54 18.63
CA LYS A 383 -8.48 -9.91 18.75
C LYS A 383 -9.36 -10.68 19.73
N ASP A 384 -10.19 -9.95 20.47
CA ASP A 384 -11.25 -10.52 21.30
C ASP A 384 -12.52 -10.75 20.46
N LYS A 385 -13.41 -11.62 20.92
CA LYS A 385 -14.70 -11.86 20.25
C LYS A 385 -15.71 -10.74 20.58
N PRO A 386 -16.30 -10.08 19.57
CA PRO A 386 -17.40 -9.15 19.76
C PRO A 386 -18.60 -9.76 20.48
N LYS A 387 -19.33 -8.95 21.23
CA LYS A 387 -20.56 -9.34 21.95
C LYS A 387 -21.73 -8.46 21.54
N SER A 388 -22.93 -9.01 21.62
CA SER A 388 -24.16 -8.24 21.38
C SER A 388 -24.20 -6.97 22.23
N GLY A 389 -24.50 -5.84 21.58
CA GLY A 389 -24.52 -4.52 22.20
C GLY A 389 -23.16 -3.80 22.27
N ASP A 390 -22.06 -4.45 21.88
CA ASP A 390 -20.81 -3.75 21.61
C ASP A 390 -21.00 -2.72 20.50
N LYS A 391 -20.29 -1.60 20.60
CA LYS A 391 -20.39 -0.47 19.68
C LYS A 391 -19.46 -0.65 18.51
N ILE A 392 -19.98 -0.39 17.32
CA ILE A 392 -19.23 -0.32 16.08
C ILE A 392 -18.89 1.16 15.84
N VAL A 393 -17.60 1.45 15.78
CA VAL A 393 -17.05 2.79 15.71
C VAL A 393 -16.18 2.94 14.47
N ILE A 394 -16.28 4.10 13.83
CA ILE A 394 -15.35 4.53 12.79
C ILE A 394 -14.53 5.70 13.32
N LEU A 395 -13.21 5.59 13.21
CA LEU A 395 -12.26 6.67 13.49
C LEU A 395 -11.63 7.17 12.18
N GLY A 396 -11.52 8.49 12.02
CA GLY A 396 -10.75 9.10 10.93
C GLY A 396 -11.57 9.83 9.87
N GLY A 397 -11.17 9.73 8.61
CA GLY A 397 -11.64 10.60 7.52
C GLY A 397 -13.10 10.42 7.08
N ASP A 398 -13.62 11.42 6.36
CA ASP A 398 -14.99 11.41 5.81
C ASP A 398 -15.12 10.67 4.48
N ASN A 399 -16.35 10.34 4.09
CA ASN A 399 -16.65 9.68 2.81
C ASN A 399 -16.64 10.68 1.64
N TYR A 400 -15.88 10.35 0.61
CA TYR A 400 -15.82 11.03 -0.68
C TYR A 400 -15.99 10.01 -1.81
N ARG A 401 -16.30 10.48 -3.02
CA ARG A 401 -16.38 9.63 -4.22
C ARG A 401 -14.97 9.23 -4.68
N ILE A 402 -14.37 8.26 -4.02
CA ILE A 402 -12.98 7.84 -4.20
C ILE A 402 -12.90 6.31 -4.25
N GLY A 403 -12.14 5.79 -5.21
CA GLY A 403 -11.85 4.35 -5.32
C GLY A 403 -13.09 3.48 -5.50
N MET A 404 -14.18 4.01 -6.06
CA MET A 404 -15.39 3.22 -6.32
C MET A 404 -15.05 2.06 -7.27
N GLY A 405 -15.10 0.83 -6.75
CA GLY A 405 -14.80 -0.39 -7.50
C GLY A 405 -13.31 -0.70 -7.63
N GLY A 406 -12.44 -0.10 -6.81
CA GLY A 406 -10.99 -0.26 -6.88
C GLY A 406 -10.52 -1.73 -6.85
N ALA A 407 -11.17 -2.56 -6.03
CA ALA A 407 -10.88 -4.00 -5.95
C ALA A 407 -11.14 -4.72 -7.29
N ALA A 408 -12.28 -4.45 -7.94
CA ALA A 408 -12.64 -5.03 -9.23
C ALA A 408 -11.70 -4.53 -10.35
N VAL A 409 -11.46 -3.21 -10.42
CA VAL A 409 -10.59 -2.61 -11.45
C VAL A 409 -9.14 -3.05 -11.30
N SER A 410 -8.62 -3.16 -10.08
CA SER A 410 -7.25 -3.64 -9.83
C SER A 410 -7.05 -5.10 -10.25
N SER A 411 -8.12 -5.90 -10.24
CA SER A 411 -8.15 -7.30 -10.64
C SER A 411 -8.19 -7.50 -12.17
N ALA A 412 -8.35 -6.43 -12.95
CA ALA A 412 -8.40 -6.45 -14.42
C ALA A 412 -7.09 -5.96 -15.07
N ASP A 413 -6.96 -6.20 -16.38
CA ASP A 413 -5.85 -5.68 -17.18
C ASP A 413 -5.97 -4.16 -17.34
N THR A 414 -4.86 -3.43 -17.19
CA THR A 414 -4.85 -1.98 -17.36
C THR A 414 -5.10 -1.60 -18.83
N GLY A 415 -5.92 -0.57 -19.07
CA GLY A 415 -6.24 -0.04 -20.40
C GLY A 415 -7.45 -0.68 -21.10
N GLU A 416 -8.22 -1.54 -20.42
CA GLU A 416 -9.39 -2.22 -20.98
C GLU A 416 -10.70 -1.42 -20.85
N PHE A 417 -10.77 -0.44 -19.94
CA PHE A 417 -12.00 0.31 -19.62
C PHE A 417 -12.03 1.75 -20.18
N ALA A 418 -13.24 2.33 -20.30
CA ALA A 418 -13.45 3.71 -20.73
C ALA A 418 -12.99 4.73 -19.68
N SER A 419 -12.64 5.95 -20.13
CA SER A 419 -12.02 7.03 -19.34
C SER A 419 -12.74 7.46 -18.06
N GLY A 420 -14.04 7.18 -17.92
CA GLY A 420 -14.80 7.47 -16.70
C GLY A 420 -14.43 6.59 -15.51
N ILE A 421 -14.10 5.32 -15.74
CA ILE A 421 -13.71 4.35 -14.69
C ILE A 421 -12.30 4.65 -14.18
N GLU A 422 -11.43 5.17 -15.05
CA GLU A 422 -10.03 5.48 -14.71
C GLU A 422 -9.92 6.66 -13.73
N LEU A 423 -10.84 7.62 -13.76
CA LEU A 423 -10.89 8.71 -12.76
C LEU A 423 -11.23 8.21 -11.36
N ASN A 424 -11.99 7.11 -11.23
CA ASN A 424 -12.26 6.50 -9.92
C ASN A 424 -10.99 5.89 -9.30
N ALA A 425 -9.96 5.59 -10.09
CA ALA A 425 -8.68 5.09 -9.61
C ALA A 425 -7.80 6.18 -8.97
N VAL A 426 -8.14 7.46 -9.15
CA VAL A 426 -7.41 8.57 -8.53
C VAL A 426 -7.68 8.56 -7.03
N GLN A 427 -6.63 8.23 -6.29
CA GLN A 427 -6.64 8.16 -4.84
C GLN A 427 -6.48 9.54 -4.19
N ARG A 428 -6.74 9.62 -2.88
CA ARG A 428 -6.59 10.84 -2.08
C ARG A 428 -5.94 10.52 -0.75
N SER A 429 -4.86 11.24 -0.42
CA SER A 429 -4.11 11.03 0.82
C SER A 429 -4.19 12.24 1.77
N ASN A 430 -4.56 12.01 3.02
CA ASN A 430 -4.43 12.98 4.12
C ASN A 430 -3.67 12.39 5.33
N PRO A 431 -2.33 12.33 5.29
CA PRO A 431 -1.55 11.63 6.32
C PRO A 431 -1.73 12.20 7.74
N GLU A 432 -2.08 13.48 7.86
CA GLU A 432 -2.36 14.16 9.12
C GLU A 432 -3.61 13.58 9.81
N MET A 433 -4.67 13.30 9.04
CA MET A 433 -5.88 12.66 9.55
C MET A 433 -5.56 11.25 10.09
N GLN A 434 -4.78 10.48 9.34
CA GLN A 434 -4.35 9.15 9.80
C GLN A 434 -3.49 9.23 11.06
N LYS A 435 -2.66 10.26 11.20
CA LYS A 435 -1.86 10.49 12.41
C LYS A 435 -2.73 10.73 13.64
N ARG A 436 -3.80 11.51 13.52
CA ARG A 436 -4.77 11.73 14.61
C ARG A 436 -5.48 10.45 15.01
N ALA A 437 -5.99 9.70 14.03
CA ALA A 437 -6.61 8.39 14.29
C ALA A 437 -5.63 7.41 14.95
N ALA A 438 -4.39 7.35 14.44
CA ALA A 438 -3.33 6.52 15.00
C ALA A 438 -2.95 6.92 16.44
N ASN A 439 -2.91 8.21 16.76
CA ASN A 439 -2.66 8.66 18.12
C ASN A 439 -3.80 8.26 19.08
N ALA A 440 -5.06 8.29 18.62
CA ALA A 440 -6.18 7.85 19.44
C ALA A 440 -6.11 6.33 19.73
N ILE A 441 -5.76 5.53 18.73
CA ILE A 441 -5.52 4.08 18.88
C ILE A 441 -4.32 3.84 19.80
N ARG A 442 -3.20 4.55 19.58
CA ARG A 442 -2.01 4.47 20.44
C ARG A 442 -2.34 4.73 21.90
N GLY A 443 -3.19 5.71 22.20
CA GLY A 443 -3.65 5.99 23.55
C GLY A 443 -4.33 4.79 24.22
N MET A 444 -5.07 3.97 23.46
CA MET A 444 -5.69 2.74 23.96
C MET A 444 -4.65 1.61 24.15
N VAL A 445 -3.76 1.43 23.18
CA VAL A 445 -2.72 0.37 23.20
C VAL A 445 -1.75 0.58 24.36
N GLU A 446 -1.30 1.81 24.57
CA GLU A 446 -0.31 2.15 25.61
C GLU A 446 -0.90 2.18 27.03
N SER A 447 -2.24 2.24 27.17
CA SER A 447 -2.91 2.20 28.48
C SER A 447 -2.71 0.87 29.23
N ASP A 448 -2.91 0.89 30.55
CA ASP A 448 -2.84 -0.31 31.41
C ASP A 448 -3.89 -1.36 31.02
N SER A 449 -5.06 -0.91 30.54
CA SER A 449 -6.12 -1.76 30.01
C SER A 449 -6.56 -1.24 28.65
N ASN A 450 -6.37 -2.03 27.59
CA ASN A 450 -6.83 -1.70 26.24
C ASN A 450 -8.30 -2.17 26.05
N PRO A 451 -9.26 -1.23 25.88
CA PRO A 451 -10.68 -1.57 25.75
C PRO A 451 -11.12 -1.95 24.33
N ILE A 452 -10.27 -1.80 23.32
CA ILE A 452 -10.59 -2.20 21.94
C ILE A 452 -10.84 -3.72 21.94
N VAL A 453 -11.95 -4.19 21.40
CA VAL A 453 -12.25 -5.63 21.29
C VAL A 453 -11.68 -6.18 19.99
N SER A 454 -11.95 -5.47 18.90
CA SER A 454 -11.46 -5.78 17.56
C SER A 454 -11.24 -4.48 16.80
N ILE A 455 -10.28 -4.47 15.89
CA ILE A 455 -9.94 -3.33 15.03
C ILE A 455 -9.61 -3.84 13.63
N HIS A 456 -9.97 -3.05 12.63
CA HIS A 456 -9.71 -3.35 11.22
C HIS A 456 -9.44 -2.05 10.45
N ASP A 457 -8.58 -2.10 9.43
CA ASP A 457 -8.39 -0.98 8.51
C ASP A 457 -9.57 -0.84 7.54
N HIS A 458 -9.76 0.36 6.99
CA HIS A 458 -10.54 0.52 5.76
C HIS A 458 -9.59 0.53 4.57
N GLY A 459 -9.81 -0.38 3.62
CA GLY A 459 -9.08 -0.46 2.36
C GLY A 459 -10.05 -0.70 1.20
N ALA A 460 -9.75 -1.73 0.40
CA ALA A 460 -10.59 -2.16 -0.73
C ALA A 460 -12.02 -2.47 -0.27
N GLY A 461 -13.03 -2.00 -1.02
CA GLY A 461 -14.44 -2.18 -0.68
C GLY A 461 -14.97 -1.32 0.49
N GLY A 462 -14.14 -0.47 1.11
CA GLY A 462 -14.61 0.55 2.05
C GLY A 462 -15.28 0.01 3.32
N HIS A 463 -16.45 0.56 3.68
CA HIS A 463 -17.20 0.13 4.86
C HIS A 463 -17.74 -1.30 4.70
N LEU A 464 -18.07 -1.71 3.47
CA LEU A 464 -18.58 -3.05 3.20
C LEU A 464 -17.59 -4.13 3.63
N ASN A 465 -16.31 -3.97 3.29
CA ASN A 465 -15.30 -4.96 3.67
C ASN A 465 -14.95 -4.84 5.16
N CYS A 466 -14.50 -3.66 5.60
CA CYS A 466 -14.03 -3.44 6.97
C CYS A 466 -15.08 -3.81 8.04
N LEU A 467 -16.32 -3.33 7.88
CA LEU A 467 -17.34 -3.55 8.90
C LEU A 467 -17.90 -4.98 8.86
N SER A 468 -17.93 -5.64 7.70
CA SER A 468 -18.36 -7.05 7.62
C SER A 468 -17.33 -7.99 8.24
N GLU A 469 -16.04 -7.77 8.04
CA GLU A 469 -14.97 -8.54 8.70
C GLU A 469 -15.01 -8.37 10.23
N LEU A 470 -15.28 -7.17 10.72
CA LEU A 470 -15.43 -6.92 12.17
C LEU A 470 -16.59 -7.70 12.80
N VAL A 471 -17.66 -7.97 12.04
CA VAL A 471 -18.88 -8.62 12.54
C VAL A 471 -19.14 -9.99 11.91
N GLU A 472 -18.15 -10.61 11.28
CA GLU A 472 -18.32 -11.86 10.49
C GLU A 472 -18.93 -13.00 11.32
N GLU A 473 -18.62 -13.11 12.61
CA GLU A 473 -19.16 -14.14 13.51
C GLU A 473 -20.42 -13.72 14.27
N THR A 474 -20.87 -12.47 14.15
CA THR A 474 -21.89 -11.91 15.04
C THR A 474 -23.03 -11.18 14.32
N GLY A 475 -22.81 -10.66 13.13
CA GLY A 475 -23.70 -9.69 12.51
C GLY A 475 -23.65 -8.32 13.18
N GLY A 476 -24.19 -7.33 12.47
CA GLY A 476 -24.15 -5.94 12.88
C GLY A 476 -25.23 -5.12 12.20
N LEU A 477 -25.77 -4.17 12.95
CA LEU A 477 -26.70 -3.16 12.45
C LEU A 477 -25.97 -1.81 12.36
N ILE A 478 -25.78 -1.32 11.14
CA ILE A 478 -25.14 -0.05 10.83
C ILE A 478 -26.20 1.00 10.51
N ASP A 479 -26.12 2.12 11.20
CA ASP A 479 -26.94 3.31 11.04
C ASP A 479 -26.36 4.16 9.91
N LEU A 480 -26.98 4.11 8.73
CA LEU A 480 -26.53 4.81 7.52
C LEU A 480 -26.39 6.31 7.75
N ASP A 481 -27.27 6.89 8.57
CA ASP A 481 -27.33 8.34 8.83
C ASP A 481 -26.17 8.82 9.72
N LYS A 482 -25.42 7.90 10.33
CA LYS A 482 -24.26 8.20 11.18
C LYS A 482 -22.92 7.94 10.51
N LEU A 483 -22.91 7.34 9.32
CA LEU A 483 -21.70 7.21 8.54
C LEU A 483 -21.18 8.61 8.17
N PRO A 484 -19.85 8.80 8.11
CA PRO A 484 -19.28 10.11 7.86
C PRO A 484 -19.56 10.55 6.41
N ILE A 485 -19.84 11.83 6.16
CA ILE A 485 -20.17 12.35 4.82
C ILE A 485 -19.33 13.58 4.52
N GLY A 486 -18.38 13.44 3.59
CA GLY A 486 -17.53 14.53 3.10
C GLY A 486 -18.02 15.10 1.77
N ASP A 487 -18.64 14.27 0.94
CA ASP A 487 -19.33 14.66 -0.29
C ASP A 487 -20.85 14.39 -0.14
N PRO A 488 -21.70 15.44 -0.11
CA PRO A 488 -23.13 15.29 0.07
C PRO A 488 -23.87 14.71 -1.15
N THR A 489 -23.17 14.52 -2.29
CA THR A 489 -23.76 13.98 -3.53
C THR A 489 -23.68 12.46 -3.63
N LEU A 490 -23.11 11.79 -2.61
CA LEU A 490 -22.96 10.34 -2.59
C LEU A 490 -24.32 9.65 -2.42
N SER A 491 -24.59 8.69 -3.30
CA SER A 491 -25.66 7.71 -3.14
C SER A 491 -25.38 6.74 -1.98
N ALA A 492 -26.40 6.01 -1.54
CA ALA A 492 -26.23 5.02 -0.46
C ALA A 492 -25.18 3.94 -0.81
N LYS A 493 -25.15 3.48 -2.07
CA LYS A 493 -24.13 2.57 -2.62
C LYS A 493 -22.72 3.15 -2.44
N GLU A 494 -22.54 4.43 -2.77
CA GLU A 494 -21.25 5.10 -2.69
C GLU A 494 -20.83 5.38 -1.24
N ILE A 495 -21.77 5.72 -0.36
CA ILE A 495 -21.49 5.94 1.07
C ILE A 495 -20.90 4.67 1.69
N ILE A 496 -21.47 3.50 1.42
CA ILE A 496 -20.99 2.24 2.02
C ILE A 496 -19.81 1.63 1.25
N GLY A 497 -19.72 1.87 -0.06
CA GLY A 497 -18.74 1.22 -0.96
C GLY A 497 -17.49 2.03 -1.30
N ASN A 498 -17.38 3.31 -0.90
CA ASN A 498 -16.21 4.12 -1.23
C ASN A 498 -14.95 3.68 -0.47
N GLU A 499 -13.79 3.83 -1.13
CA GLU A 499 -12.47 3.53 -0.59
C GLU A 499 -11.78 4.80 -0.09
N SER A 500 -12.53 5.72 0.55
CA SER A 500 -11.92 6.88 1.21
C SER A 500 -10.89 6.42 2.25
N GLN A 501 -9.81 7.19 2.35
CA GLN A 501 -8.64 6.81 3.10
C GLN A 501 -8.70 7.26 4.57
N GLU A 502 -7.68 6.87 5.34
CA GLU A 502 -7.48 7.31 6.73
C GLU A 502 -8.63 6.94 7.69
N ARG A 503 -9.31 5.81 7.46
CA ARG A 503 -10.40 5.30 8.31
C ARG A 503 -10.02 3.98 8.97
N MET A 504 -10.44 3.81 10.22
CA MET A 504 -10.28 2.59 11.02
C MET A 504 -11.65 2.19 11.58
N GLY A 505 -12.02 0.91 11.47
CA GLY A 505 -13.20 0.33 12.10
C GLY A 505 -12.82 -0.33 13.43
N LEU A 506 -13.62 -0.12 14.47
CA LEU A 506 -13.37 -0.66 15.80
C LEU A 506 -14.65 -1.22 16.40
N ILE A 507 -14.51 -2.31 17.15
CA ILE A 507 -15.52 -2.78 18.08
C ILE A 507 -15.03 -2.49 19.49
N ILE A 508 -15.89 -1.86 20.29
CA ILE A 508 -15.62 -1.52 21.69
C ILE A 508 -16.86 -1.72 22.54
N SER A 509 -16.68 -2.22 23.76
CA SER A 509 -17.80 -2.37 24.70
C SER A 509 -18.50 -1.04 24.96
N LYS A 510 -19.81 -1.07 25.18
CA LYS A 510 -20.64 0.10 25.46
C LYS A 510 -20.12 0.96 26.62
N GLU A 511 -19.59 0.33 27.66
CA GLU A 511 -19.05 1.01 28.84
C GLU A 511 -17.76 1.78 28.53
N ASN A 512 -16.96 1.27 27.59
CA ASN A 512 -15.67 1.86 27.22
C ASN A 512 -15.72 2.75 25.97
N ALA A 513 -16.81 2.77 25.20
CA ALA A 513 -16.95 3.68 24.06
C ALA A 513 -16.70 5.15 24.43
N GLY A 514 -17.10 5.53 25.65
CA GLY A 514 -16.88 6.89 26.18
C GLY A 514 -15.40 7.26 26.42
N ILE A 515 -14.52 6.31 26.76
CA ILE A 515 -13.09 6.62 26.91
C ILE A 515 -12.45 6.88 25.54
N LEU A 516 -12.73 6.03 24.55
CA LEU A 516 -12.21 6.21 23.18
C LEU A 516 -12.68 7.53 22.58
N LYS A 517 -13.95 7.89 22.76
CA LYS A 517 -14.48 9.17 22.29
C LYS A 517 -13.72 10.38 22.86
N ARG A 518 -13.45 10.41 24.18
CA ARG A 518 -12.69 11.51 24.80
C ARG A 518 -11.26 11.59 24.29
N VAL A 519 -10.61 10.44 24.09
CA VAL A 519 -9.26 10.40 23.51
C VAL A 519 -9.28 10.89 22.06
N ALA A 520 -10.25 10.45 21.26
CA ALA A 520 -10.42 10.90 19.89
C ALA A 520 -10.65 12.42 19.83
N GLU A 521 -11.52 12.98 20.67
CA GLU A 521 -11.73 14.44 20.79
C GLU A 521 -10.45 15.20 21.19
N ARG A 522 -9.65 14.67 22.13
CA ARG A 522 -8.36 15.25 22.53
C ARG A 522 -7.34 15.23 21.39
N GLU A 523 -7.27 14.14 20.64
CA GLU A 523 -6.42 14.01 19.44
C GLU A 523 -7.04 14.67 18.20
N ARG A 524 -8.27 15.20 18.32
CA ARG A 524 -9.10 15.70 17.23
C ARG A 524 -9.37 14.64 16.16
N ALA A 525 -9.22 13.35 16.43
CA ALA A 525 -9.62 12.32 15.48
C ALA A 525 -11.17 12.30 15.39
N PRO A 526 -11.78 12.42 14.19
CA PRO A 526 -13.22 12.26 14.06
C PRO A 526 -13.65 10.87 14.54
N TYR A 527 -14.75 10.84 15.29
CA TYR A 527 -15.29 9.64 15.94
C TYR A 527 -16.77 9.51 15.57
N TYR A 528 -17.13 8.36 15.01
CA TYR A 528 -18.49 8.05 14.60
C TYR A 528 -18.92 6.73 15.23
N GLU A 529 -19.92 6.77 16.12
CA GLU A 529 -20.58 5.54 16.62
C GLU A 529 -21.68 5.14 15.65
N VAL A 530 -21.34 4.27 14.71
CA VAL A 530 -22.14 3.99 13.51
C VAL A 530 -23.08 2.81 13.68
N GLY A 531 -22.91 1.97 14.69
CA GLY A 531 -23.74 0.78 14.82
C GLY A 531 -23.50 -0.02 16.09
N GLU A 532 -24.11 -1.20 16.12
CA GLU A 532 -23.95 -2.16 17.20
C GLU A 532 -23.95 -3.60 16.70
N VAL A 533 -23.25 -4.46 17.45
CA VAL A 533 -23.19 -5.90 17.21
C VAL A 533 -24.52 -6.55 17.64
N THR A 534 -25.09 -7.40 16.79
CA THR A 534 -26.46 -7.92 16.98
C THR A 534 -26.54 -9.38 17.42
N ASN A 535 -25.56 -10.23 17.10
CA ASN A 535 -25.60 -11.69 17.29
C ASN A 535 -26.77 -12.39 16.58
N ASN A 536 -27.15 -11.92 15.38
CA ASN A 536 -28.24 -12.49 14.59
C ASN A 536 -27.81 -12.95 13.19
N ASP A 537 -26.50 -13.02 12.93
CA ASP A 537 -25.90 -13.44 11.65
C ASP A 537 -26.37 -12.62 10.43
N ARG A 538 -26.84 -11.39 10.67
CA ARG A 538 -27.25 -10.44 9.62
C ARG A 538 -26.37 -9.21 9.62
N PHE A 539 -26.09 -8.72 8.42
CA PHE A 539 -25.37 -7.47 8.21
C PHE A 539 -26.27 -6.49 7.46
N THR A 540 -26.66 -5.43 8.16
CA THR A 540 -27.69 -4.50 7.69
C THR A 540 -27.18 -3.07 7.78
N PHE A 541 -27.31 -2.33 6.69
CA PHE A 541 -27.22 -0.86 6.69
C PHE A 541 -28.65 -0.31 6.60
N GLU A 542 -29.04 0.52 7.56
CA GLU A 542 -30.38 1.11 7.63
C GLU A 542 -30.30 2.59 7.97
N SER A 543 -31.01 3.42 7.21
CA SER A 543 -31.23 4.82 7.54
C SER A 543 -32.40 4.91 8.52
N LYS A 544 -32.15 5.38 9.75
CA LYS A 544 -33.22 5.56 10.74
C LYS A 544 -34.18 6.68 10.38
N SER A 545 -33.70 7.70 9.67
CA SER A 545 -34.51 8.84 9.25
C SER A 545 -35.49 8.49 8.12
N THR A 546 -35.13 7.55 7.25
CA THR A 546 -35.96 7.18 6.08
C THR A 546 -36.54 5.77 6.12
N GLY A 547 -36.02 4.89 6.97
CA GLY A 547 -36.33 3.46 7.00
C GLY A 547 -35.77 2.68 5.79
N LYS A 548 -34.99 3.32 4.91
CA LYS A 548 -34.41 2.67 3.73
C LYS A 548 -33.22 1.81 4.14
N LYS A 549 -33.15 0.63 3.51
CA LYS A 549 -32.07 -0.34 3.71
C LYS A 549 -31.32 -0.56 2.40
N PRO A 550 -30.19 0.13 2.15
CA PRO A 550 -29.37 -0.17 0.99
C PRO A 550 -28.82 -1.60 1.05
N MET A 551 -28.64 -2.20 2.22
CA MET A 551 -28.15 -3.57 2.33
C MET A 551 -28.77 -4.28 3.53
N ASP A 552 -29.29 -5.48 3.33
CA ASP A 552 -29.86 -6.32 4.38
C ASP A 552 -29.73 -7.81 4.03
N LEU A 553 -28.54 -8.38 4.28
CA LEU A 553 -28.18 -9.75 3.92
C LEU A 553 -27.83 -10.57 5.17
N ALA A 554 -28.02 -11.89 5.09
CA ALA A 554 -27.34 -12.79 6.01
C ALA A 554 -25.84 -12.80 5.68
N LEU A 555 -24.97 -12.98 6.68
CA LEU A 555 -23.52 -13.04 6.46
C LEU A 555 -23.15 -14.19 5.51
N THR A 556 -23.86 -15.32 5.62
CA THR A 556 -23.70 -16.47 4.72
C THR A 556 -24.05 -16.15 3.26
N ASP A 557 -24.97 -15.20 3.03
CA ASP A 557 -25.36 -14.79 1.69
C ASP A 557 -24.28 -13.89 1.07
N MET A 558 -23.72 -12.99 1.87
CA MET A 558 -22.65 -12.06 1.47
C MET A 558 -21.32 -12.76 1.20
N PHE A 559 -20.98 -13.74 2.03
CA PHE A 559 -19.73 -14.51 1.95
C PHE A 559 -19.88 -15.87 1.26
N GLY A 560 -21.06 -16.17 0.71
CA GLY A 560 -21.36 -17.45 0.08
C GLY A 560 -20.33 -17.81 -0.98
N SER A 561 -19.99 -19.11 -1.06
CA SER A 561 -18.85 -19.57 -1.83
C SER A 561 -19.06 -19.41 -3.34
N SER A 562 -18.29 -18.53 -3.98
CA SER A 562 -18.00 -18.66 -5.40
C SER A 562 -17.34 -20.03 -5.67
N PRO A 563 -17.52 -20.64 -6.85
CA PRO A 563 -16.93 -21.94 -7.15
C PRO A 563 -15.40 -21.94 -7.09
N LYS A 564 -14.83 -23.12 -6.89
CA LYS A 564 -13.37 -23.29 -6.74
C LYS A 564 -12.68 -22.85 -8.02
N THR A 565 -11.80 -21.85 -7.94
CA THR A 565 -11.00 -21.40 -9.08
C THR A 565 -10.05 -22.51 -9.54
N ILE A 566 -10.06 -22.81 -10.84
CA ILE A 566 -9.18 -23.78 -11.49
C ILE A 566 -8.29 -23.03 -12.49
N MET A 567 -6.98 -23.09 -12.28
CA MET A 567 -5.96 -22.51 -13.15
C MET A 567 -5.37 -23.64 -14.00
N ASN A 568 -5.67 -23.66 -15.30
CA ASN A 568 -5.12 -24.63 -16.25
C ASN A 568 -4.03 -23.95 -17.08
N ASP A 569 -2.81 -24.51 -17.08
CA ASP A 569 -1.68 -23.95 -17.82
C ASP A 569 -0.69 -25.04 -18.25
N VAL A 570 0.25 -24.67 -19.13
CA VAL A 570 1.31 -25.55 -19.66
C VAL A 570 2.69 -24.99 -19.38
N SER A 571 3.68 -25.85 -19.15
CA SER A 571 5.06 -25.41 -18.98
C SER A 571 5.63 -24.89 -20.31
N VAL A 572 5.95 -23.60 -20.38
CA VAL A 572 6.63 -22.99 -21.53
C VAL A 572 8.11 -22.75 -21.23
N ALA A 573 8.99 -23.33 -22.03
CA ALA A 573 10.43 -23.07 -21.98
C ALA A 573 10.79 -21.87 -22.85
N ILE A 574 11.32 -20.80 -22.23
CA ILE A 574 11.79 -19.60 -22.93
C ILE A 574 13.31 -19.57 -22.89
N ASN A 575 13.94 -19.58 -24.07
CA ASN A 575 15.39 -19.50 -24.21
C ASN A 575 15.78 -18.08 -24.62
N TYR A 576 16.42 -17.34 -23.72
CA TYR A 576 16.97 -16.02 -24.03
C TYR A 576 18.36 -16.14 -24.66
N SER A 577 18.73 -15.13 -25.45
CA SER A 577 20.04 -15.02 -26.07
C SER A 577 21.19 -15.06 -25.04
N GLU A 578 22.33 -15.61 -25.44
CA GLU A 578 23.57 -15.56 -24.64
C GLU A 578 24.10 -14.13 -24.50
N ILE A 579 24.87 -13.93 -23.44
CA ILE A 579 25.56 -12.66 -23.15
C ILE A 579 26.94 -12.75 -23.77
N THR A 580 27.22 -11.88 -24.72
CA THR A 580 28.53 -11.76 -25.37
C THR A 580 29.22 -10.48 -24.88
N TYR A 581 30.49 -10.57 -24.52
CA TYR A 581 31.27 -9.43 -24.03
C TYR A 581 32.76 -9.57 -24.34
N ASN A 582 33.47 -8.43 -24.36
CA ASN A 582 34.92 -8.38 -24.46
C ASN A 582 35.51 -7.91 -23.13
N GLN A 583 36.48 -8.64 -22.58
CA GLN A 583 37.14 -8.27 -21.32
C GLN A 583 37.83 -6.89 -21.39
N GLU A 584 38.28 -6.47 -22.57
CA GLU A 584 38.92 -5.17 -22.79
C GLU A 584 37.97 -3.99 -22.51
N ASP A 585 36.66 -4.20 -22.60
CA ASP A 585 35.62 -3.19 -22.42
C ASP A 585 35.14 -3.05 -20.96
N ILE A 586 35.83 -3.67 -19.99
CA ILE A 586 35.40 -3.70 -18.58
C ILE A 586 35.11 -2.31 -17.99
N HIS A 587 35.87 -1.29 -18.38
CA HIS A 587 35.64 0.09 -17.93
C HIS A 587 34.35 0.69 -18.50
N ILE A 588 34.00 0.34 -19.74
CA ILE A 588 32.75 0.75 -20.38
C ILE A 588 31.58 0.09 -19.66
N TYR A 589 31.66 -1.23 -19.45
CA TYR A 589 30.61 -2.00 -18.77
C TYR A 589 30.40 -1.51 -17.34
N LEU A 590 31.47 -1.26 -16.59
CA LEU A 590 31.37 -0.73 -15.23
C LEU A 590 30.67 0.64 -15.21
N LYS A 591 31.02 1.55 -16.15
CA LYS A 591 30.37 2.86 -16.27
C LYS A 591 28.88 2.72 -16.55
N GLN A 592 28.49 1.78 -17.41
CA GLN A 592 27.09 1.49 -17.74
C GLN A 592 26.33 0.92 -16.53
N ILE A 593 26.90 -0.08 -15.85
CA ILE A 593 26.29 -0.72 -14.67
C ILE A 593 26.04 0.33 -13.58
N LEU A 594 27.01 1.19 -13.29
CA LEU A 594 26.89 2.24 -12.27
C LEU A 594 25.87 3.34 -12.61
N ARG A 595 25.33 3.36 -13.83
CA ARG A 595 24.28 4.28 -14.29
C ARG A 595 22.87 3.66 -14.27
N LEU A 596 22.73 2.35 -14.15
CA LEU A 596 21.43 1.71 -13.95
C LEU A 596 20.82 2.16 -12.63
N GLU A 597 19.54 2.56 -12.61
CA GLU A 597 18.86 3.03 -11.40
C GLU A 597 18.95 2.02 -10.26
N ALA A 598 18.88 0.72 -10.58
CA ALA A 598 19.00 -0.37 -9.60
C ALA A 598 20.36 -0.40 -8.87
N VAL A 599 21.44 0.07 -9.51
CA VAL A 599 22.81 0.03 -8.96
C VAL A 599 23.28 1.42 -8.50
N ALA A 600 22.95 2.47 -9.24
CA ALA A 600 23.38 3.83 -8.99
C ALA A 600 23.00 4.34 -7.58
N CYS A 601 23.64 5.42 -7.14
CA CYS A 601 23.37 6.02 -5.84
C CYS A 601 21.88 6.39 -5.66
N LYS A 602 21.29 6.02 -4.51
CA LYS A 602 19.87 6.28 -4.17
C LYS A 602 19.65 7.56 -3.36
N ASP A 603 20.60 8.49 -3.42
CA ASP A 603 20.58 9.73 -2.63
C ASP A 603 19.28 10.53 -2.84
N TRP A 604 18.82 10.60 -4.09
CA TRP A 604 17.59 11.28 -4.47
C TRP A 604 16.32 10.66 -3.86
N LEU A 605 16.31 9.36 -3.52
CA LEU A 605 15.20 8.70 -2.81
C LEU A 605 15.34 8.84 -1.29
N THR A 606 16.56 8.82 -0.78
CA THR A 606 16.82 8.81 0.67
C THR A 606 16.73 10.19 1.28
N ASN A 607 17.11 11.27 0.59
CA ASN A 607 17.09 12.63 1.16
C ASN A 607 15.71 13.29 1.26
N LYS A 608 14.68 12.71 0.65
CA LYS A 608 13.30 13.22 0.75
C LYS A 608 12.47 12.55 1.85
N VAL A 609 12.94 11.43 2.40
CA VAL A 609 12.27 10.71 3.48
C VAL A 609 12.83 11.12 4.84
N ASP A 610 11.97 11.15 5.85
CA ASP A 610 12.39 11.23 7.24
C ASP A 610 13.12 9.92 7.62
N ARG A 611 14.23 10.07 8.35
CA ARG A 611 15.11 8.98 8.78
C ARG A 611 15.53 9.11 10.25
N CYS A 612 14.80 9.89 11.05
CA CYS A 612 15.12 10.13 12.45
C CYS A 612 13.91 10.35 13.39
N VAL A 613 12.71 10.57 12.84
CA VAL A 613 11.49 10.78 13.63
C VAL A 613 11.26 9.65 14.63
N GLY A 614 10.79 10.04 15.82
CA GLY A 614 10.59 9.14 16.95
C GLY A 614 11.84 8.88 17.78
N GLY A 615 13.05 9.22 17.30
CA GLY A 615 14.31 9.07 18.04
C GLY A 615 14.75 7.61 18.24
N LYS A 616 14.13 6.67 17.52
CA LYS A 616 14.38 5.22 17.62
C LYS A 616 15.07 4.62 16.38
N VAL A 617 15.40 5.43 15.37
CA VAL A 617 16.12 4.92 14.18
C VAL A 617 17.55 4.61 14.57
N ALA A 618 17.89 3.32 14.65
CA ALA A 618 19.23 2.86 15.00
C ALA A 618 20.14 2.73 13.76
N LYS A 619 19.58 2.25 12.66
CA LYS A 619 20.24 2.20 11.35
C LYS A 619 19.28 2.57 10.23
N GLN A 620 19.76 3.40 9.32
CA GLN A 620 19.07 3.89 8.12
C GLN A 620 20.00 3.76 6.92
N GLN A 621 19.52 4.08 5.72
CA GLN A 621 20.18 3.81 4.44
C GLN A 621 21.59 4.41 4.33
N CYS A 622 21.82 5.61 4.84
CA CYS A 622 23.09 6.31 4.75
C CYS A 622 24.12 5.75 5.74
N ALA A 623 25.34 5.51 5.28
CA ALA A 623 26.44 4.94 6.05
C ALA A 623 27.65 5.88 6.13
N GLY A 624 28.32 5.86 7.28
CA GLY A 624 29.59 6.56 7.52
C GLY A 624 29.55 8.09 7.41
N PRO A 625 30.71 8.77 7.56
CA PRO A 625 30.78 10.23 7.64
C PRO A 625 30.31 10.98 6.39
N LEU A 626 30.34 10.32 5.22
CA LEU A 626 29.86 10.88 3.96
C LEU A 626 28.37 10.67 3.74
N GLN A 627 27.69 9.93 4.63
CA GLN A 627 26.26 9.66 4.56
C GLN A 627 25.81 9.07 3.22
N LEU A 628 26.63 8.21 2.61
CA LEU A 628 26.27 7.56 1.33
C LEU A 628 25.21 6.47 1.57
N PRO A 629 24.14 6.37 0.77
CA PRO A 629 23.04 5.43 0.96
C PRO A 629 23.45 4.00 0.58
N LEU A 630 24.26 3.36 1.42
CA LEU A 630 24.92 2.08 1.17
C LEU A 630 24.59 1.01 2.22
N ASN A 631 23.89 1.31 3.32
CA ASN A 631 23.55 0.31 4.33
C ASN A 631 22.63 -0.78 3.76
N ASN A 632 22.92 -2.03 4.15
CA ASN A 632 22.22 -3.21 3.63
C ASN A 632 20.86 -3.46 4.29
N CYS A 633 20.69 -3.05 5.55
CA CYS A 633 19.45 -3.22 6.31
C CYS A 633 19.09 -1.98 7.12
N GLY A 634 17.82 -1.87 7.48
CA GLY A 634 17.31 -0.86 8.41
C GLY A 634 17.09 -1.47 9.80
N VAL A 635 17.33 -0.69 10.85
CA VAL A 635 17.11 -1.14 12.25
C VAL A 635 16.42 -0.05 13.06
N MET A 636 15.32 -0.42 13.71
CA MET A 636 14.63 0.42 14.70
C MET A 636 14.90 -0.11 16.11
N ALA A 637 15.24 0.76 17.05
CA ALA A 637 15.19 0.45 18.48
C ALA A 637 13.74 0.26 18.92
N LEU A 638 13.50 -0.65 19.88
CA LEU A 638 12.16 -0.89 20.42
C LEU A 638 11.78 0.13 21.50
N ASP A 639 12.75 0.63 22.26
CA ASP A 639 12.58 1.66 23.29
C ASP A 639 13.73 2.70 23.24
N TYR A 640 13.78 3.59 24.24
CA TYR A 640 14.73 4.71 24.28
C TYR A 640 16.02 4.43 25.07
N ASN A 641 16.10 3.32 25.81
CA ASN A 641 17.18 3.09 26.78
C ASN A 641 17.84 1.70 26.65
N GLY A 642 17.13 0.76 26.06
CA GLY A 642 17.57 -0.60 25.79
C GLY A 642 18.44 -0.69 24.55
N LYS A 643 18.91 -1.91 24.31
CA LYS A 643 19.72 -2.29 23.15
C LYS A 643 18.92 -3.09 22.11
N GLU A 644 17.66 -3.37 22.40
CA GLU A 644 16.81 -4.25 21.62
C GLU A 644 16.18 -3.47 20.45
N GLY A 645 16.03 -4.12 19.31
CA GLY A 645 15.49 -3.52 18.10
C GLY A 645 14.85 -4.53 17.14
N ILE A 646 14.44 -4.04 15.98
CA ILE A 646 13.91 -4.82 14.87
C ILE A 646 14.74 -4.48 13.64
N ALA A 647 15.36 -5.48 13.04
CA ALA A 647 16.04 -5.34 11.74
C ALA A 647 15.08 -5.69 10.60
N THR A 648 15.23 -5.03 9.45
CA THR A 648 14.49 -5.32 8.23
C THR A 648 15.34 -5.17 6.98
N ALA A 649 15.10 -6.02 5.99
CA ALA A 649 15.75 -5.97 4.69
C ALA A 649 14.82 -6.46 3.58
N ILE A 650 15.18 -6.17 2.32
CA ILE A 650 14.41 -6.54 1.13
C ILE A 650 15.30 -7.31 0.15
N GLY A 651 14.71 -8.25 -0.59
CA GLY A 651 15.33 -8.91 -1.74
C GLY A 651 14.31 -9.26 -2.83
N HIS A 652 14.75 -9.21 -4.09
CA HIS A 652 13.99 -9.61 -5.28
C HIS A 652 14.95 -9.93 -6.44
N ALA A 653 14.60 -10.90 -7.28
CA ALA A 653 15.43 -11.25 -8.44
C ALA A 653 14.59 -11.55 -9.70
N PRO A 654 13.74 -10.61 -10.15
CA PRO A 654 12.77 -10.88 -11.21
C PRO A 654 13.40 -11.19 -12.57
N ILE A 655 14.55 -10.60 -12.90
CA ILE A 655 15.24 -10.91 -14.17
C ILE A 655 15.85 -12.32 -14.12
N SER A 656 16.30 -12.78 -12.94
CA SER A 656 16.68 -14.19 -12.75
C SER A 656 15.46 -15.11 -12.86
N ALA A 657 14.31 -14.67 -12.35
CA ALA A 657 13.05 -15.42 -12.42
C ALA A 657 12.56 -15.60 -13.87
N LEU A 658 12.82 -14.66 -14.78
CA LEU A 658 12.55 -14.84 -16.22
C LEU A 658 13.22 -16.10 -16.78
N ILE A 659 14.49 -16.31 -16.40
CA ILE A 659 15.29 -17.48 -16.80
C ILE A 659 14.78 -18.74 -16.11
N ASP A 660 14.70 -18.70 -14.78
CA ASP A 660 14.23 -19.81 -13.95
C ASP A 660 13.46 -19.28 -12.73
N PRO A 661 12.12 -19.51 -12.65
CA PRO A 661 11.30 -19.01 -11.55
C PRO A 661 11.70 -19.59 -10.18
N VAL A 662 12.30 -20.79 -10.14
CA VAL A 662 12.82 -21.39 -8.91
C VAL A 662 14.07 -20.65 -8.45
N ALA A 663 15.01 -20.43 -9.37
CA ALA A 663 16.26 -19.74 -9.07
C ALA A 663 16.02 -18.29 -8.63
N GLY A 664 15.19 -17.54 -9.37
CA GLY A 664 14.83 -16.17 -9.02
C GLY A 664 14.15 -16.07 -7.64
N SER A 665 13.25 -17.00 -7.32
CA SER A 665 12.58 -17.04 -6.02
C SER A 665 13.53 -17.34 -4.86
N LYS A 666 14.47 -18.29 -5.04
CA LYS A 666 15.52 -18.55 -4.04
C LYS A 666 16.45 -17.35 -3.88
N ASN A 667 16.80 -16.67 -4.98
CA ASN A 667 17.66 -15.49 -4.95
C ASN A 667 16.98 -14.31 -4.24
N ALA A 668 15.66 -14.14 -4.37
CA ALA A 668 14.93 -13.11 -3.63
C ALA A 668 15.04 -13.31 -2.11
N ILE A 669 14.89 -14.55 -1.63
CA ILE A 669 15.13 -14.89 -0.21
C ILE A 669 16.60 -14.67 0.14
N ALA A 670 17.52 -15.18 -0.67
CA ALA A 670 18.95 -15.07 -0.43
C ALA A 670 19.39 -13.60 -0.31
N GLU A 671 18.96 -12.71 -1.21
CA GLU A 671 19.28 -11.29 -1.17
C GLU A 671 18.77 -10.64 0.12
N ALA A 672 17.49 -10.88 0.49
CA ALA A 672 16.93 -10.34 1.74
C ALA A 672 17.74 -10.80 2.97
N LEU A 673 18.15 -12.07 3.01
CA LEU A 673 18.97 -12.62 4.08
C LEU A 673 20.41 -12.08 4.07
N THR A 674 21.05 -11.98 2.91
CA THR A 674 22.41 -11.41 2.80
C THR A 674 22.46 -9.91 3.14
N ASN A 675 21.33 -9.22 2.97
CA ASN A 675 21.18 -7.84 3.38
C ASN A 675 21.01 -7.70 4.90
N ILE A 676 20.25 -8.60 5.53
CA ILE A 676 19.91 -8.51 6.96
C ILE A 676 20.95 -9.12 7.91
N VAL A 677 21.84 -10.00 7.42
CA VAL A 677 22.85 -10.74 8.22
C VAL A 677 23.76 -9.83 9.05
N TRP A 678 23.88 -8.56 8.69
CA TRP A 678 24.73 -7.59 9.39
C TRP A 678 24.14 -7.07 10.71
N ALA A 679 22.90 -7.45 11.05
CA ALA A 679 22.29 -7.20 12.34
C ALA A 679 22.42 -8.44 13.26
N PRO A 680 22.67 -8.27 14.57
CA PRO A 680 22.78 -9.39 15.49
C PRO A 680 21.41 -9.96 15.86
N PHE A 681 21.25 -11.27 15.74
CA PHE A 681 20.01 -12.00 16.05
C PHE A 681 20.21 -12.93 17.25
N GLN A 682 19.16 -13.09 18.07
CA GLN A 682 19.26 -13.94 19.26
C GLN A 682 19.44 -15.43 18.93
N ASN A 683 18.77 -15.93 17.89
CA ASN A 683 18.77 -17.32 17.48
C ASN A 683 19.22 -17.46 16.01
N ASP A 684 20.19 -16.64 15.61
CA ASP A 684 20.72 -16.55 14.24
C ASP A 684 19.58 -16.46 13.19
N LEU A 685 19.68 -17.24 12.11
CA LEU A 685 18.67 -17.29 11.04
C LEU A 685 17.26 -17.63 11.55
N ALA A 686 17.12 -18.42 12.61
CA ALA A 686 15.80 -18.84 13.12
C ALA A 686 15.00 -17.70 13.78
N SER A 687 15.65 -16.55 14.07
CA SER A 687 14.98 -15.33 14.54
C SER A 687 14.20 -14.59 13.44
N LEU A 688 14.35 -14.99 12.17
CA LEU A 688 13.77 -14.27 11.04
C LEU A 688 12.44 -14.84 10.57
N SER A 689 11.56 -13.94 10.17
CA SER A 689 10.33 -14.21 9.45
C SER A 689 10.25 -13.38 8.18
N LEU A 690 9.57 -13.92 7.17
CA LEU A 690 9.49 -13.33 5.83
C LEU A 690 8.08 -12.84 5.50
N SER A 691 7.97 -11.75 4.74
CA SER A 691 6.79 -11.41 3.95
C SER A 691 7.10 -11.72 2.49
N ALA A 692 6.21 -12.44 1.81
CA ALA A 692 6.33 -12.70 0.38
C ALA A 692 5.22 -12.01 -0.42
N ASN A 693 5.61 -11.06 -1.26
CA ASN A 693 4.68 -10.28 -2.08
C ASN A 693 4.83 -10.65 -3.56
N TRP A 694 3.74 -11.13 -4.17
CA TRP A 694 3.72 -11.78 -5.48
C TRP A 694 3.08 -10.89 -6.54
N MET A 695 3.88 -10.37 -7.46
CA MET A 695 3.43 -9.57 -8.59
C MET A 695 3.60 -10.43 -9.85
N TRP A 696 2.50 -10.94 -10.39
CA TRP A 696 2.55 -11.94 -11.46
C TRP A 696 1.55 -11.63 -12.59
N PRO A 697 1.88 -11.88 -13.86
CA PRO A 697 0.94 -11.75 -14.98
C PRO A 697 0.15 -13.05 -15.18
N CYS A 698 -0.74 -13.42 -14.24
CA CYS A 698 -1.50 -14.66 -14.35
C CYS A 698 -2.41 -14.68 -15.59
N LYS A 699 -2.88 -15.87 -15.99
CA LYS A 699 -3.70 -16.09 -17.20
C LYS A 699 -2.99 -15.74 -18.52
N ASN A 700 -1.66 -15.74 -18.52
CA ASN A 700 -0.84 -15.68 -19.72
C ASN A 700 -0.10 -17.02 -19.84
N GLU A 701 0.01 -17.55 -21.05
CA GLU A 701 0.54 -18.90 -21.31
C GLU A 701 1.89 -19.13 -20.61
N GLY A 702 1.96 -20.17 -19.78
CA GLY A 702 3.12 -20.57 -19.01
C GLY A 702 3.39 -19.78 -17.73
N GLU A 703 2.77 -18.63 -17.51
CA GLU A 703 3.04 -17.81 -16.32
C GLU A 703 2.39 -18.38 -15.05
N ASP A 704 1.24 -19.05 -15.13
CA ASP A 704 0.60 -19.67 -13.96
C ASP A 704 1.41 -20.90 -13.49
N ALA A 705 1.93 -21.69 -14.44
CA ALA A 705 2.88 -22.77 -14.16
C ALA A 705 4.18 -22.24 -13.53
N ARG A 706 4.67 -21.07 -13.99
CA ARG A 706 5.86 -20.42 -13.42
C ARG A 706 5.59 -19.86 -12.02
N LEU A 707 4.42 -19.29 -11.75
CA LEU A 707 4.00 -18.84 -10.41
C LEU A 707 3.97 -20.01 -9.43
N TYR A 708 3.37 -21.14 -9.82
CA TYR A 708 3.33 -22.32 -8.95
C TYR A 708 4.74 -22.80 -8.58
N LYS A 709 5.65 -22.87 -9.56
CA LYS A 709 7.07 -23.22 -9.34
C LYS A 709 7.77 -22.22 -8.41
N ALA A 710 7.51 -20.91 -8.57
CA ALA A 710 8.06 -19.85 -7.74
C ALA A 710 7.58 -19.95 -6.27
N VAL A 711 6.28 -20.09 -6.04
CA VAL A 711 5.70 -20.26 -4.69
C VAL A 711 6.22 -21.52 -4.01
N LYS A 712 6.26 -22.64 -4.74
CA LYS A 712 6.84 -23.88 -4.23
C LYS A 712 8.31 -23.71 -3.86
N ALA A 713 9.10 -23.00 -4.68
CA ALA A 713 10.50 -22.73 -4.41
C ALA A 713 10.71 -21.89 -3.15
N VAL A 714 9.91 -20.84 -2.93
CA VAL A 714 9.93 -20.05 -1.69
C VAL A 714 9.57 -20.92 -0.49
N SER A 715 8.51 -21.73 -0.60
CA SER A 715 8.10 -22.65 0.47
C SER A 715 9.21 -23.62 0.84
N ASP A 716 9.70 -24.39 -0.13
CA ASP A 716 10.70 -25.43 0.10
C ASP A 716 12.01 -24.84 0.61
N PHE A 717 12.50 -23.74 0.03
CA PHE A 717 13.75 -23.14 0.46
C PHE A 717 13.64 -22.52 1.86
N SER A 718 12.51 -21.89 2.21
CA SER A 718 12.27 -21.39 3.57
C SER A 718 12.25 -22.53 4.58
N ILE A 719 11.62 -23.67 4.23
CA ILE A 719 11.61 -24.88 5.05
C ILE A 719 13.02 -25.43 5.25
N GLU A 720 13.80 -25.56 4.17
CA GLU A 720 15.19 -26.03 4.20
C GLU A 720 16.10 -25.13 5.06
N LEU A 721 15.88 -23.82 5.04
CA LEU A 721 16.59 -22.86 5.89
C LEU A 721 16.15 -22.90 7.36
N GLY A 722 14.95 -23.42 7.66
CA GLY A 722 14.38 -23.45 9.00
C GLY A 722 13.67 -22.15 9.40
N ILE A 723 13.13 -21.40 8.44
CA ILE A 723 12.41 -20.13 8.63
C ILE A 723 11.00 -20.21 8.02
N ASN A 724 10.22 -19.15 8.21
CA ASN A 724 8.80 -19.11 7.85
C ASN A 724 8.40 -17.85 7.06
N VAL A 725 7.25 -17.95 6.39
CA VAL A 725 6.60 -16.89 5.63
C VAL A 725 5.19 -16.65 6.21
N PRO A 726 5.06 -15.98 7.36
CA PRO A 726 3.78 -15.86 8.09
C PRO A 726 2.81 -14.84 7.50
N THR A 727 3.26 -14.04 6.53
CA THR A 727 2.47 -12.99 5.87
C THR A 727 2.90 -12.82 4.42
N GLY A 728 2.05 -12.19 3.62
CA GLY A 728 2.31 -11.90 2.22
C GLY A 728 1.08 -11.31 1.54
N LYS A 729 1.24 -10.94 0.28
CA LYS A 729 0.14 -10.47 -0.57
C LYS A 729 0.40 -10.80 -2.03
N ASP A 730 -0.62 -10.74 -2.86
CA ASP A 730 -0.51 -10.98 -4.29
C ASP A 730 -1.21 -9.89 -5.12
N SER A 731 -0.68 -9.68 -6.34
CA SER A 731 -1.17 -8.79 -7.37
C SER A 731 -0.98 -9.49 -8.72
N LEU A 732 -2.05 -10.09 -9.25
CA LEU A 732 -1.97 -11.15 -10.26
C LEU A 732 -2.35 -10.74 -11.69
N SER A 733 -2.48 -9.45 -11.93
CA SER A 733 -2.83 -8.85 -13.22
C SER A 733 -1.71 -7.94 -13.75
N MET A 734 -0.44 -8.36 -13.64
CA MET A 734 0.74 -7.54 -13.99
C MET A 734 1.00 -7.44 -15.50
N LYS A 735 0.05 -6.84 -16.22
CA LYS A 735 0.05 -6.66 -17.67
C LYS A 735 -0.52 -5.30 -18.06
N GLN A 736 -0.03 -4.75 -19.16
CA GLN A 736 -0.54 -3.53 -19.78
C GLN A 736 -0.91 -3.76 -21.24
N LYS A 737 -2.17 -3.48 -21.61
CA LYS A 737 -2.64 -3.51 -23.00
C LYS A 737 -2.43 -2.14 -23.67
N TYR A 738 -2.04 -2.18 -24.94
CA TYR A 738 -1.94 -1.05 -25.87
C TYR A 738 -2.72 -1.36 -27.15
N PRO A 739 -3.06 -0.35 -27.99
CA PRO A 739 -3.76 -0.60 -29.26
C PRO A 739 -3.01 -1.53 -30.23
N ASP A 740 -1.67 -1.57 -30.14
CA ASP A 740 -0.76 -2.27 -31.05
C ASP A 740 -0.08 -3.50 -30.41
N GLY A 741 -0.47 -3.90 -29.20
CA GLY A 741 0.05 -5.07 -28.51
C GLY A 741 -0.04 -4.99 -26.99
N GLU A 742 0.71 -5.82 -26.29
CA GLU A 742 0.74 -5.83 -24.83
C GLU A 742 2.18 -5.89 -24.30
N VAL A 743 2.36 -5.43 -23.06
CA VAL A 743 3.60 -5.57 -22.31
C VAL A 743 3.31 -6.33 -21.02
N ILE A 744 4.09 -7.39 -20.79
CA ILE A 744 3.96 -8.28 -19.64
C ILE A 744 5.09 -7.96 -18.66
N SER A 745 4.77 -7.81 -17.38
CA SER A 745 5.81 -7.65 -16.36
C SER A 745 6.47 -8.99 -16.04
N PRO A 746 7.79 -9.00 -15.76
CA PRO A 746 8.43 -10.18 -15.18
C PRO A 746 7.71 -10.64 -13.92
N GLY A 747 7.43 -11.95 -13.82
CA GLY A 747 6.94 -12.56 -12.58
C GLY A 747 7.90 -12.27 -11.43
N THR A 748 7.39 -11.61 -10.39
CA THR A 748 8.20 -11.02 -9.33
C THR A 748 7.70 -11.46 -7.96
N VAL A 749 8.61 -11.99 -7.14
CA VAL A 749 8.41 -12.06 -5.70
C VAL A 749 9.36 -11.09 -5.00
N VAL A 750 8.81 -10.22 -4.16
CA VAL A 750 9.58 -9.37 -3.26
C VAL A 750 9.52 -9.99 -1.87
N ILE A 751 10.69 -10.27 -1.30
CA ILE A 751 10.84 -10.80 0.06
C ILE A 751 11.24 -9.66 0.98
N SER A 752 10.44 -9.43 2.02
CA SER A 752 10.86 -8.61 3.16
C SER A 752 11.21 -9.53 4.32
N ALA A 753 12.43 -9.44 4.85
CA ALA A 753 12.86 -10.18 6.03
C ALA A 753 12.84 -9.26 7.24
N ALA A 754 12.35 -9.74 8.39
CA ALA A 754 12.45 -9.02 9.64
C ALA A 754 12.70 -9.96 10.82
N GLY A 755 13.32 -9.43 11.87
CA GLY A 755 13.58 -10.18 13.10
C GLY A 755 14.07 -9.31 14.24
N HIS A 756 14.05 -9.89 15.43
CA HIS A 756 14.51 -9.25 16.67
C HIS A 756 16.03 -9.06 16.66
N CYS A 757 16.46 -7.80 16.60
CA CYS A 757 17.86 -7.39 16.76
C CYS A 757 18.17 -7.25 18.25
N ASN A 758 19.03 -8.11 18.80
CA ASN A 758 19.27 -8.16 20.25
C ASN A 758 20.37 -7.19 20.75
N ASP A 759 21.02 -6.46 19.84
CA ASP A 759 22.01 -5.43 20.17
C ASP A 759 22.20 -4.43 19.01
N ILE A 760 21.39 -3.37 18.98
CA ILE A 760 21.44 -2.33 17.93
C ILE A 760 22.81 -1.65 17.80
N SER A 761 23.66 -1.70 18.83
CA SER A 761 24.99 -1.09 18.83
C SER A 761 26.02 -1.87 18.01
N LYS A 762 25.73 -3.14 17.70
CA LYS A 762 26.62 -4.07 16.98
C LYS A 762 26.28 -4.26 15.51
N VAL A 763 25.29 -3.53 14.99
CA VAL A 763 24.93 -3.61 13.57
C VAL A 763 26.11 -3.12 12.72
N VAL A 764 26.53 -3.97 11.77
CA VAL A 764 27.70 -3.72 10.92
C VAL A 764 27.30 -2.91 9.69
N GLU A 765 28.06 -1.87 9.39
CA GLU A 765 27.88 -1.02 8.21
C GLU A 765 28.96 -1.33 7.17
N PRO A 766 28.69 -1.12 5.86
CA PRO A 766 29.68 -1.30 4.79
C PRO A 766 30.66 -0.11 4.73
N LEU A 767 31.31 0.18 5.86
CA LEU A 767 32.33 1.20 6.02
C LEU A 767 33.68 0.55 6.33
N ILE A 768 34.58 0.58 5.35
CA ILE A 768 35.95 0.10 5.54
C ILE A 768 36.68 1.07 6.48
N LYS A 769 37.11 0.58 7.66
CA LYS A 769 37.95 1.34 8.59
C LYS A 769 39.39 1.26 8.14
N GLU A 770 40.10 2.37 7.97
CA GLU A 770 41.51 2.34 7.59
C GLU A 770 42.37 1.82 8.76
N THR A 771 42.78 0.54 8.70
CA THR A 771 43.72 -0.05 9.68
C THR A 771 44.76 -0.90 8.95
N VAL A 772 45.96 -1.00 9.53
CA VAL A 772 47.16 -1.58 8.87
C VAL A 772 47.02 -3.07 8.54
N ASN A 773 46.03 -3.78 9.10
CA ASN A 773 45.90 -5.25 9.00
C ASN A 773 44.52 -5.75 8.49
N ASN A 774 43.75 -4.92 7.79
CA ASN A 774 42.45 -5.37 7.25
C ASN A 774 42.62 -6.50 6.23
N LYS A 775 41.79 -7.54 6.34
CA LYS A 775 41.65 -8.60 5.34
C LYS A 775 40.24 -8.52 4.74
N LEU A 776 40.16 -8.61 3.42
CA LEU A 776 38.89 -8.72 2.71
C LEU A 776 38.63 -10.19 2.40
N TYR A 777 37.48 -10.68 2.85
CA TYR A 777 37.04 -12.05 2.63
C TYR A 777 35.85 -12.05 1.67
N TYR A 778 35.90 -12.94 0.69
CA TYR A 778 34.77 -13.24 -0.16
C TYR A 778 34.11 -14.53 0.32
N ILE A 779 32.81 -14.48 0.62
CA ILE A 779 32.02 -15.63 1.04
C ILE A 779 30.99 -15.91 -0.06
N ASN A 780 31.15 -17.04 -0.75
CA ASN A 780 30.19 -17.48 -1.75
C ASN A 780 28.99 -18.17 -1.06
N LEU A 781 27.97 -17.38 -0.70
CA LEU A 781 26.75 -17.89 -0.06
C LEU A 781 25.90 -18.78 -0.98
N SER A 782 25.93 -18.56 -2.30
CA SER A 782 25.14 -19.37 -3.24
C SER A 782 25.71 -20.77 -3.44
N ASN A 783 27.02 -20.97 -3.22
CA ASN A 783 27.76 -22.18 -3.59
C ASN A 783 27.60 -22.55 -5.08
N ASP A 784 27.27 -21.58 -5.94
CA ASP A 784 27.15 -21.75 -7.38
C ASP A 784 28.39 -21.18 -8.11
N THR A 785 28.46 -21.44 -9.41
CA THR A 785 29.45 -20.84 -10.32
C THR A 785 29.05 -19.42 -10.76
N TYR A 786 30.00 -18.67 -11.31
CA TYR A 786 29.78 -17.28 -11.76
C TYR A 786 28.97 -17.23 -13.06
N LYS A 787 27.65 -17.11 -12.92
CA LYS A 787 26.70 -16.95 -14.04
C LYS A 787 26.28 -15.49 -14.19
N LEU A 788 26.11 -15.05 -15.43
CA LEU A 788 25.79 -13.65 -15.74
C LEU A 788 24.31 -13.42 -16.06
N GLY A 789 23.51 -14.47 -16.28
CA GLY A 789 22.10 -14.30 -16.63
C GLY A 789 21.29 -13.70 -15.48
N GLY A 790 20.43 -12.75 -15.82
CA GLY A 790 19.61 -12.01 -14.85
C GLY A 790 20.35 -10.92 -14.09
N SER A 791 21.60 -10.61 -14.45
CA SER A 791 22.41 -9.58 -13.79
C SER A 791 22.20 -8.17 -14.38
N SER A 792 22.55 -7.14 -13.61
CA SER A 792 22.63 -5.76 -14.12
C SER A 792 23.62 -5.64 -15.29
N PHE A 793 24.68 -6.46 -15.32
CA PHE A 793 25.58 -6.49 -16.47
C PHE A 793 24.84 -6.94 -17.74
N ALA A 794 24.14 -8.07 -17.69
CA ALA A 794 23.35 -8.57 -18.81
C ALA A 794 22.34 -7.51 -19.30
N GLN A 795 21.67 -6.84 -18.37
CA GLN A 795 20.74 -5.77 -18.65
C GLN A 795 21.38 -4.62 -19.44
N THR A 796 22.58 -4.15 -19.06
CA THR A 796 23.29 -3.10 -19.82
C THR A 796 23.66 -3.53 -21.24
N GLN A 797 23.80 -4.83 -21.49
CA GLN A 797 24.05 -5.41 -22.80
C GLN A 797 22.77 -5.72 -23.59
N ASN A 798 21.60 -5.30 -23.07
CA ASN A 798 20.27 -5.62 -23.62
C ASN A 798 20.07 -7.15 -23.78
N LYS A 799 20.44 -7.91 -22.76
CA LYS A 799 20.31 -9.36 -22.69
C LYS A 799 19.74 -9.80 -21.34
N ILE A 800 19.03 -10.92 -21.35
CA ILE A 800 18.63 -11.62 -20.12
C ILE A 800 19.66 -12.72 -19.79
N GLY A 801 20.07 -13.54 -20.77
CA GLY A 801 20.99 -14.67 -20.60
C GLY A 801 20.28 -16.02 -20.40
N LYS A 802 21.01 -17.11 -20.61
CA LYS A 802 20.45 -18.49 -20.54
C LYS A 802 20.50 -19.11 -19.14
N GLU A 803 21.49 -18.75 -18.35
CA GLU A 803 21.73 -19.36 -17.04
C GLU A 803 21.88 -18.29 -15.97
N THR A 804 21.18 -18.47 -14.85
CA THR A 804 21.16 -17.55 -13.71
C THR A 804 21.74 -18.24 -12.47
N PRO A 805 22.42 -17.50 -11.56
CA PRO A 805 22.88 -18.08 -10.29
C PRO A 805 21.71 -18.53 -9.42
N THR A 806 21.94 -19.50 -8.54
CA THR A 806 20.96 -19.91 -7.51
C THR A 806 21.66 -20.46 -6.27
N VAL A 807 20.99 -20.47 -5.11
CA VAL A 807 21.51 -21.16 -3.93
C VAL A 807 21.46 -22.68 -4.14
N LYS A 808 22.63 -23.31 -4.22
CA LYS A 808 22.79 -24.75 -4.48
C LYS A 808 22.67 -25.62 -3.23
N ASP A 809 22.95 -25.06 -2.05
CA ASP A 809 22.96 -25.79 -0.79
C ASP A 809 22.43 -24.89 0.34
N ALA A 810 21.19 -25.12 0.74
CA ALA A 810 20.52 -24.36 1.79
C ALA A 810 21.20 -24.53 3.17
N ASN A 811 21.74 -25.71 3.46
CA ASN A 811 22.41 -25.97 4.73
C ASN A 811 23.73 -25.21 4.82
N LYS A 812 24.52 -25.17 3.74
CA LYS A 812 25.73 -24.33 3.68
C LYS A 812 25.41 -22.85 3.76
N PHE A 813 24.34 -22.40 3.09
CA PHE A 813 23.87 -21.01 3.21
C PHE A 813 23.55 -20.68 4.67
N LYS A 814 22.80 -21.54 5.35
CA LYS A 814 22.45 -21.38 6.77
C LYS A 814 23.68 -21.35 7.67
N ILE A 815 24.62 -22.28 7.49
CA ILE A 815 25.87 -22.32 8.27
C ILE A 815 26.65 -21.02 8.08
N ALA A 816 26.80 -20.56 6.84
CA ALA A 816 27.51 -19.33 6.54
C ALA A 816 26.79 -18.09 7.12
N PHE A 817 25.47 -18.02 7.01
CA PHE A 817 24.66 -16.96 7.64
C PHE A 817 24.90 -16.93 9.15
N ASN A 818 24.79 -18.07 9.84
CA ASN A 818 24.96 -18.14 11.29
C ASN A 818 26.41 -17.94 11.75
N THR A 819 27.39 -18.07 10.83
CA THR A 819 28.81 -17.85 11.15
C THR A 819 29.19 -16.38 11.09
N ILE A 820 28.52 -15.62 10.22
CA ILE A 820 28.64 -14.16 10.11
C ILE A 820 27.93 -13.53 11.30
#